data_AF-A0A540KH89-F1
#
_entry.id   AF-A0A540KH89-F1
#
_cell.length_a   1.000
_cell.length_b   1.000
_cell.length_c   1.000
_cell.angle_alpha   90.00
_cell.angle_beta   90.00
_cell.angle_gamma   90.00
#
_symmetry.space_group_name_H-M   'P 1'
#
loop_
_entity.id
_entity.type
_entity.pdbx_description
1 polymer ?
#
loop_
_entity_poly.entity_id
_entity_poly.type
_entity_poly.pdbx_seq_one_letter_code
_entity_poly.pdbx_strand_id
1 'polypeptide(L)'
;MHRRLAIFTHQVLSNSNSILPTTTKHNSTFFLCSHFNPPCHRGNGFASIRLLSYSPVNRRIPDPEDPSNLIKEDGVSVLSQMWIENFREPDRIVTNLSSYLRRFELWVLAYQKVCADEMGAYMPRSEIQRSALEDLLALRNAVLDSRFRWGARLEFFIKSPKDKTEYESLSKRKIKAILTTTQPAPFQDKLVQEVLLMILEPIYEGRFSQKSFAFRPGRNAHTVLRVIRRSFAGYLWYIKGDLSTILDGMKVGLVINALIRDVRDKKIIDLVKAALVTPVVTSKDDGVEKKKKKRKYQKKRVLAEDEPKPDPYWLETFFGFAPEEAEKLPSWGHCGILSPLLANVCLDELDRWMEGKIKDFYHPSKSDVIWNSPEGEAEHGNTSWPEFVPTSGPDKTRKMDYIRYGGHILIGVRGPRSDAATLRKQLIEFVDQKYMLKLDNESLPIEHITKGIMFLDHVLCRRVVYPTLRYTATGGKIISEKGVGTLLSVTASLKQCIKQFRKLSFLKGDRDPDPQPCFRMFHATQAHTNAQMNKFLSTMVEWYRFADNRKKIVNFCSYILRGSLAKLYAAKYKLRSRAKVYKIGSRNLSRPLKEKKGQSPEYHNLLRMGLAESIDGLQYTRMSLVPETDYSPFPSNWRPDHEKALLEYIRLDDPKTIEEQRRCIMDQGLVSPQDYVSMLVWNYKRNAGTLDQLSLVNSGSTNIERDKLLLLGSNEDKLEHRTKEEEENDKQFCVSQM
;
A
#
# COMPACT_ATOMS: atom_id res chain seq x y z
N MET A 1 12.89 -22.16 15.70
CA MET A 1 11.60 -22.51 16.37
C MET A 1 10.49 -22.47 15.33
N HIS A 2 9.54 -23.40 15.37
CA HIS A 2 8.61 -23.66 14.27
C HIS A 2 7.57 -22.54 14.06
N ARG A 3 7.36 -22.14 12.80
CA ARG A 3 6.11 -21.49 12.38
C ARG A 3 5.10 -22.57 12.03
N ARG A 4 3.95 -22.59 12.71
CA ARG A 4 2.78 -23.35 12.25
C ARG A 4 2.10 -22.56 11.12
N LEU A 5 1.94 -23.17 9.95
CA LEU A 5 0.98 -22.71 8.96
C LEU A 5 -0.41 -23.16 9.41
N ALA A 6 -1.36 -22.23 9.49
CA ALA A 6 -2.76 -22.53 9.74
C ALA A 6 -3.52 -22.35 8.42
N ILE A 7 -3.84 -23.47 7.76
CA ILE A 7 -4.64 -23.47 6.53
C ILE A 7 -6.12 -23.46 6.93
N PHE A 8 -6.82 -22.37 6.64
CA PHE A 8 -8.27 -22.28 6.79
C PHE A 8 -8.96 -22.81 5.53
N THR A 9 -9.38 -24.07 5.55
CA THR A 9 -10.22 -24.66 4.49
C THR A 9 -11.69 -24.31 4.71
N HIS A 10 -12.20 -23.30 3.99
CA HIS A 10 -13.65 -23.10 3.90
C HIS A 10 -14.24 -24.06 2.85
N GLN A 11 -15.09 -24.99 3.30
CA GLN A 11 -15.87 -25.83 2.40
C GLN A 11 -17.04 -25.01 1.81
N VAL A 12 -17.12 -24.96 0.48
CA VAL A 12 -18.35 -24.62 -0.26
C VAL A 12 -18.54 -25.70 -1.33
N LEU A 13 -19.54 -26.55 -1.13
CA LEU A 13 -19.88 -27.64 -2.05
C LEU A 13 -20.89 -27.15 -3.10
N SER A 14 -20.41 -26.77 -4.28
CA SER A 14 -21.24 -26.53 -5.45
C SER A 14 -21.23 -27.75 -6.37
N ASN A 15 -22.14 -28.70 -6.13
CA ASN A 15 -22.27 -29.92 -6.94
C ASN A 15 -23.24 -29.67 -8.10
N SER A 16 -22.77 -29.79 -9.35
CA SER A 16 -23.64 -29.72 -10.54
C SER A 16 -23.01 -30.42 -11.75
N ASN A 17 -23.60 -31.54 -12.20
CA ASN A 17 -23.65 -31.97 -13.61
C ASN A 17 -24.31 -33.35 -13.78
N SER A 18 -25.44 -33.42 -14.50
CA SER A 18 -25.64 -34.37 -15.63
C SER A 18 -27.06 -34.28 -16.25
N ILE A 19 -27.15 -33.64 -17.42
CA ILE A 19 -27.65 -34.19 -18.70
C ILE A 19 -28.96 -35.02 -18.75
N LEU A 20 -29.83 -34.64 -19.69
CA LEU A 20 -31.12 -35.22 -20.16
C LEU A 20 -30.90 -36.14 -21.41
N PRO A 21 -31.91 -36.84 -22.03
CA PRO A 21 -33.34 -37.04 -21.71
C PRO A 21 -33.90 -38.50 -21.94
N THR A 22 -35.24 -38.63 -22.02
CA THR A 22 -36.10 -39.61 -22.76
C THR A 22 -36.58 -40.94 -22.13
N THR A 23 -37.92 -41.01 -21.92
CA THR A 23 -38.90 -42.13 -22.13
C THR A 23 -38.64 -43.55 -21.58
N THR A 24 -39.59 -44.32 -21.02
CA THR A 24 -41.03 -44.49 -21.39
C THR A 24 -41.96 -44.82 -20.18
N LYS A 25 -43.26 -45.06 -20.46
CA LYS A 25 -44.37 -45.37 -19.51
C LYS A 25 -44.22 -46.73 -18.78
N HIS A 26 -44.78 -46.88 -17.56
CA HIS A 26 -45.96 -47.74 -17.29
C HIS A 26 -46.53 -47.57 -15.85
N ASN A 27 -47.55 -48.37 -15.48
CA ASN A 27 -48.53 -48.12 -14.40
C ASN A 27 -48.30 -48.92 -13.08
N SER A 28 -49.21 -48.68 -12.12
CA SER A 28 -49.79 -49.61 -11.12
C SER A 28 -49.05 -49.93 -9.80
N THR A 29 -49.63 -49.41 -8.70
CA THR A 29 -50.15 -50.16 -7.51
C THR A 29 -49.61 -51.58 -7.24
N PHE A 30 -49.15 -51.93 -6.03
CA PHE A 30 -50.06 -52.23 -4.90
C PHE A 30 -49.36 -52.57 -3.54
N PHE A 31 -50.09 -52.31 -2.44
CA PHE A 31 -50.25 -53.09 -1.18
C PHE A 31 -49.16 -53.36 -0.10
N LEU A 32 -49.68 -53.38 1.15
CA LEU A 32 -49.31 -54.15 2.37
C LEU A 32 -47.97 -53.78 3.06
N CYS A 33 -47.92 -53.44 4.36
CA CYS A 33 -48.17 -54.22 5.60
C CYS A 33 -47.08 -55.27 5.91
N SER A 34 -46.69 -55.53 7.18
CA SER A 34 -46.95 -54.89 8.49
C SER A 34 -46.00 -55.44 9.57
N HIS A 35 -45.84 -54.79 10.74
CA HIS A 35 -46.09 -55.41 12.07
C HIS A 35 -45.62 -54.61 13.32
N PHE A 36 -46.48 -54.65 14.35
CA PHE A 36 -46.29 -54.61 15.82
C PHE A 36 -45.14 -53.84 16.52
N ASN A 37 -45.51 -52.67 17.09
CA ASN A 37 -45.77 -52.41 18.53
C ASN A 37 -44.67 -52.48 19.64
N PRO A 38 -44.89 -51.80 20.80
CA PRO A 38 -43.82 -51.32 21.69
C PRO A 38 -43.90 -51.89 23.13
N PRO A 39 -43.24 -51.23 24.11
CA PRO A 39 -44.05 -50.68 25.22
C PRO A 39 -43.71 -49.25 25.68
N CYS A 40 -44.78 -48.47 25.88
CA CYS A 40 -45.06 -47.48 26.95
C CYS A 40 -43.93 -46.71 27.66
N HIS A 41 -44.06 -45.37 27.73
CA HIS A 41 -44.33 -44.67 29.01
C HIS A 41 -45.06 -43.32 28.79
N ARG A 42 -45.54 -42.69 29.88
CA ARG A 42 -46.59 -41.63 29.87
C ARG A 42 -46.08 -40.18 29.68
N GLY A 43 -46.90 -39.32 29.06
CA GLY A 43 -46.79 -37.85 29.13
C GLY A 43 -47.90 -37.12 28.35
N ASN A 44 -48.79 -36.38 29.02
CA ASN A 44 -49.88 -35.60 28.41
C ASN A 44 -49.42 -34.19 27.98
N GLY A 45 -50.02 -33.59 26.95
CA GLY A 45 -49.74 -32.17 26.62
C GLY A 45 -50.29 -31.58 25.31
N PHE A 46 -51.60 -31.71 25.04
CA PHE A 46 -52.39 -31.04 23.98
C PHE A 46 -51.69 -30.04 23.02
N ALA A 47 -51.70 -30.36 21.71
CA ALA A 47 -51.45 -29.40 20.64
C ALA A 47 -52.78 -29.05 19.91
N SER A 48 -53.18 -27.78 19.94
CA SER A 48 -54.42 -27.31 19.30
C SER A 48 -54.17 -26.86 17.87
N ILE A 49 -54.73 -27.57 16.89
CA ILE A 49 -54.66 -27.22 15.47
C ILE A 49 -55.53 -25.99 15.18
N ARG A 50 -54.96 -24.97 14.51
CA ARG A 50 -55.73 -23.99 13.74
C ARG A 50 -55.30 -24.07 12.27
N LEU A 51 -56.24 -24.42 11.38
CA LEU A 51 -56.03 -24.24 9.95
C LEU A 51 -56.02 -22.75 9.63
N LEU A 52 -55.08 -22.31 8.79
CA LEU A 52 -55.14 -21.03 8.11
C LEU A 52 -55.42 -21.27 6.63
N SER A 53 -56.43 -20.60 6.09
CA SER A 53 -56.84 -20.69 4.70
C SER A 53 -55.82 -20.00 3.78
N TYR A 54 -55.41 -20.70 2.73
CA TYR A 54 -54.54 -20.15 1.69
C TYR A 54 -55.37 -19.35 0.68
N SER A 55 -55.28 -18.02 0.73
CA SER A 55 -55.66 -17.17 -0.40
C SER A 55 -54.49 -17.07 -1.39
N PRO A 56 -54.69 -17.32 -2.69
CA PRO A 56 -53.60 -17.24 -3.67
C PRO A 56 -53.16 -15.78 -3.86
N VAL A 57 -51.94 -15.46 -3.43
CA VAL A 57 -51.33 -14.15 -3.71
C VAL A 57 -51.06 -14.06 -5.21
N ASN A 58 -51.70 -13.10 -5.88
CA ASN A 58 -51.39 -12.74 -7.26
C ASN A 58 -49.90 -12.39 -7.37
N ARG A 59 -49.10 -13.28 -7.97
CA ARG A 59 -47.73 -12.99 -8.36
C ARG A 59 -47.77 -11.91 -9.44
N ARG A 60 -47.54 -10.65 -9.04
CA ARG A 60 -47.22 -9.58 -9.98
C ARG A 60 -46.04 -10.04 -10.83
N ILE A 61 -46.10 -9.77 -12.13
CA ILE A 61 -44.94 -9.94 -13.01
C ILE A 61 -43.81 -9.08 -12.41
N PRO A 62 -42.59 -9.60 -12.20
CA PRO A 62 -41.49 -8.82 -11.64
C PRO A 62 -41.19 -7.62 -12.54
N ASP A 63 -41.13 -6.43 -11.95
CA ASP A 63 -40.76 -5.23 -12.69
C ASP A 63 -39.29 -5.38 -13.18
N PRO A 64 -39.02 -5.25 -14.48
CA PRO A 64 -37.67 -5.37 -15.02
C PRO A 64 -36.70 -4.30 -14.51
N GLU A 65 -37.19 -3.17 -13.99
CA GLU A 65 -36.39 -2.10 -13.41
C GLU A 65 -36.46 -2.05 -11.87
N ASP A 66 -37.01 -3.06 -11.15
CA ASP A 66 -36.87 -3.10 -9.69
C ASP A 66 -35.38 -3.28 -9.31
N PRO A 67 -34.79 -2.38 -8.50
CA PRO A 67 -33.38 -2.47 -8.09
C PRO A 67 -33.00 -3.82 -7.46
N SER A 68 -33.95 -4.51 -6.83
CA SER A 68 -33.77 -5.82 -6.20
C SER A 68 -33.53 -6.94 -7.22
N ASN A 69 -34.18 -6.87 -8.39
CA ASN A 69 -34.07 -7.87 -9.47
C ASN A 69 -32.77 -7.71 -10.28
N LEU A 70 -32.16 -6.52 -10.21
CA LEU A 70 -30.97 -6.15 -10.98
C LEU A 70 -29.66 -6.53 -10.30
N ILE A 71 -29.65 -6.79 -8.98
CA ILE A 71 -28.44 -7.20 -8.24
C ILE A 71 -28.38 -8.73 -8.15
N LYS A 72 -27.84 -9.35 -9.21
CA LYS A 72 -27.82 -10.82 -9.35
C LYS A 72 -26.60 -11.47 -8.70
N GLU A 73 -25.46 -10.80 -8.76
CA GLU A 73 -24.19 -11.24 -8.20
C GLU A 73 -23.72 -10.25 -7.11
N ASP A 74 -22.63 -10.58 -6.41
CA ASP A 74 -21.93 -9.59 -5.60
C ASP A 74 -21.01 -8.73 -6.47
N GLY A 75 -21.05 -7.41 -6.30
CA GLY A 75 -20.26 -6.48 -7.10
C GLY A 75 -18.75 -6.68 -6.95
N VAL A 76 -18.27 -7.18 -5.80
CA VAL A 76 -16.84 -7.46 -5.60
C VAL A 76 -16.40 -8.67 -6.42
N SER A 77 -17.28 -9.66 -6.61
CA SER A 77 -17.04 -10.77 -7.55
C SER A 77 -16.91 -10.26 -9.00
N VAL A 78 -17.80 -9.36 -9.42
CA VAL A 78 -17.78 -8.76 -10.78
C VAL A 78 -16.45 -8.05 -11.05
N LEU A 79 -16.00 -7.22 -10.09
CA LEU A 79 -14.71 -6.53 -10.19
C LEU A 79 -13.55 -7.53 -10.14
N SER A 80 -13.59 -8.53 -9.25
CA SER A 80 -12.52 -9.53 -9.14
C SER A 80 -12.31 -10.29 -10.45
N GLN A 81 -13.39 -10.71 -11.11
CA GLN A 81 -13.33 -11.30 -12.44
C GLN A 81 -12.70 -10.33 -13.46
N MET A 82 -13.11 -9.06 -13.46
CA MET A 82 -12.53 -8.06 -14.37
C MET A 82 -11.03 -7.81 -14.12
N TRP A 83 -10.56 -7.83 -12.87
CA TRP A 83 -9.13 -7.81 -12.53
C TRP A 83 -8.41 -9.05 -13.05
N ILE A 84 -8.97 -10.25 -12.88
CA ILE A 84 -8.41 -11.52 -13.38
C ILE A 84 -8.30 -11.51 -14.92
N GLU A 85 -9.35 -11.10 -15.62
CA GLU A 85 -9.39 -11.02 -17.10
C GLU A 85 -8.31 -10.07 -17.65
N ASN A 86 -8.17 -8.87 -17.08
CA ASN A 86 -7.19 -7.88 -17.56
C ASN A 86 -5.74 -8.22 -17.13
N PHE A 87 -5.53 -8.92 -16.01
CA PHE A 87 -4.19 -9.42 -15.65
C PHE A 87 -3.77 -10.67 -16.44
N ARG A 88 -4.73 -11.41 -17.03
CA ARG A 88 -4.46 -12.54 -17.94
C ARG A 88 -4.05 -12.07 -19.34
N GLU A 89 -4.65 -11.00 -19.86
CA GLU A 89 -4.38 -10.46 -21.20
C GLU A 89 -4.13 -8.93 -21.18
N PRO A 90 -3.06 -8.42 -20.53
CA PRO A 90 -2.88 -6.98 -20.29
C PRO A 90 -2.86 -6.14 -21.57
N ASP A 91 -2.23 -6.61 -22.65
CA ASP A 91 -2.10 -5.87 -23.90
C ASP A 91 -3.39 -5.85 -24.75
N ARG A 92 -4.45 -6.57 -24.36
CA ARG A 92 -5.73 -6.64 -25.09
C ARG A 92 -6.45 -5.29 -25.12
N ILE A 93 -6.87 -4.87 -26.31
CA ILE A 93 -7.67 -3.66 -26.52
C ILE A 93 -9.12 -3.93 -26.06
N VAL A 94 -9.69 -3.05 -25.24
CA VAL A 94 -10.99 -3.27 -24.60
C VAL A 94 -12.09 -2.46 -25.30
N THR A 95 -13.10 -3.14 -25.85
CA THR A 95 -14.16 -2.52 -26.69
C THR A 95 -15.52 -2.38 -26.00
N ASN A 96 -15.85 -3.25 -25.04
CA ASN A 96 -17.24 -3.50 -24.61
C ASN A 96 -17.54 -3.03 -23.16
N LEU A 97 -16.89 -1.97 -22.67
CA LEU A 97 -17.05 -1.50 -21.28
C LEU A 97 -18.48 -1.06 -20.90
N SER A 98 -19.29 -0.71 -21.89
CA SER A 98 -20.72 -0.41 -21.77
C SER A 98 -21.56 -1.58 -21.27
N SER A 99 -21.04 -2.81 -21.19
CA SER A 99 -21.69 -3.93 -20.48
C SER A 99 -21.54 -3.77 -18.97
N TYR A 100 -20.33 -3.57 -18.46
CA TYR A 100 -20.03 -3.32 -17.04
C TYR A 100 -20.74 -2.04 -16.56
N LEU A 101 -20.82 -0.99 -17.39
CA LEU A 101 -21.57 0.23 -17.05
C LEU A 101 -23.08 0.00 -16.82
N ARG A 102 -23.66 -1.08 -17.37
CA ARG A 102 -25.07 -1.47 -17.12
C ARG A 102 -25.26 -2.29 -15.84
N ARG A 103 -24.20 -2.92 -15.32
CA ARG A 103 -24.22 -3.77 -14.12
C ARG A 103 -24.49 -2.92 -12.88
N PHE A 104 -25.71 -2.98 -12.37
CA PHE A 104 -26.17 -2.16 -11.25
C PHE A 104 -25.39 -2.44 -9.96
N GLU A 105 -24.79 -3.63 -9.85
CA GLU A 105 -23.94 -4.03 -8.74
C GLU A 105 -22.72 -3.11 -8.57
N LEU A 106 -22.15 -2.61 -9.68
CA LEU A 106 -21.03 -1.67 -9.65
C LEU A 106 -21.47 -0.26 -9.21
N TRP A 107 -22.69 0.14 -9.53
CA TRP A 107 -23.27 1.41 -9.06
C TRP A 107 -23.53 1.39 -7.57
N VAL A 108 -24.02 0.26 -7.03
CA VAL A 108 -24.21 0.07 -5.58
C VAL A 108 -22.86 0.12 -4.85
N LEU A 109 -21.81 -0.52 -5.37
CA LEU A 109 -20.46 -0.40 -4.80
C LEU A 109 -19.93 1.03 -4.84
N ALA A 110 -20.08 1.75 -5.96
CA ALA A 110 -19.68 3.15 -6.06
C ALA A 110 -20.41 4.02 -5.04
N TYR A 111 -21.71 3.79 -4.85
CA TYR A 111 -22.51 4.45 -3.82
C TYR A 111 -21.98 4.16 -2.41
N GLN A 112 -21.65 2.91 -2.08
CA GLN A 112 -21.08 2.57 -0.77
C GLN A 112 -19.70 3.22 -0.55
N LYS A 113 -18.84 3.28 -1.57
CA LYS A 113 -17.51 3.91 -1.50
C LYS A 113 -17.61 5.43 -1.31
N VAL A 114 -18.35 6.13 -2.17
CA VAL A 114 -18.52 7.60 -2.07
C VAL A 114 -19.27 8.00 -0.79
N CYS A 115 -20.23 7.18 -0.31
CA CYS A 115 -20.84 7.35 1.01
C CYS A 115 -19.82 7.21 2.14
N ALA A 116 -18.91 6.24 2.06
CA ALA A 116 -17.86 6.06 3.06
C ALA A 116 -16.89 7.24 3.09
N ASP A 117 -16.49 7.78 1.93
CA ASP A 117 -15.63 8.96 1.83
C ASP A 117 -16.29 10.23 2.38
N GLU A 118 -17.59 10.43 2.12
CA GLU A 118 -18.30 11.60 2.66
C GLU A 118 -18.65 11.48 4.14
N MET A 119 -19.00 10.29 4.64
CA MET A 119 -19.43 10.08 6.03
C MET A 119 -18.29 9.73 6.99
N GLY A 120 -17.18 9.17 6.50
CA GLY A 120 -16.09 8.62 7.32
C GLY A 120 -16.40 7.24 7.92
N ALA A 121 -17.46 6.56 7.44
CA ALA A 121 -17.90 5.25 7.91
C ALA A 121 -18.53 4.46 6.74
N TYR A 122 -18.19 3.18 6.61
CA TYR A 122 -18.70 2.32 5.54
C TYR A 122 -20.15 1.91 5.79
N MET A 123 -21.03 2.17 4.82
CA MET A 123 -22.44 1.77 4.85
C MET A 123 -22.60 0.35 4.28
N PRO A 124 -23.11 -0.64 5.03
CA PRO A 124 -23.44 -1.96 4.50
C PRO A 124 -24.66 -1.89 3.58
N ARG A 125 -24.73 -2.79 2.59
CA ARG A 125 -25.80 -2.83 1.57
C ARG A 125 -27.23 -2.89 2.16
N SER A 126 -27.39 -3.46 3.35
CA SER A 126 -28.67 -3.55 4.08
C SER A 126 -29.18 -2.22 4.66
N GLU A 127 -28.33 -1.21 4.79
CA GLU A 127 -28.70 0.13 5.30
C GLU A 127 -29.06 1.12 4.19
N ILE A 128 -28.89 0.74 2.92
CA ILE A 128 -29.24 1.58 1.77
C ILE A 128 -30.77 1.61 1.61
N GLN A 129 -31.35 2.81 1.68
CA GLN A 129 -32.80 3.00 1.51
C GLN A 129 -33.25 2.65 0.08
N ARG A 130 -34.46 2.10 -0.06
CA ARG A 130 -35.03 1.74 -1.38
C ARG A 130 -35.09 2.93 -2.34
N SER A 131 -35.50 4.11 -1.85
CA SER A 131 -35.48 5.36 -2.61
C SER A 131 -34.10 5.70 -3.17
N ALA A 132 -33.03 5.55 -2.37
CA ALA A 132 -31.66 5.80 -2.83
C ALA A 132 -31.20 4.79 -3.90
N LEU A 133 -31.74 3.56 -3.92
CA LEU A 133 -31.50 2.60 -5.00
C LEU A 133 -32.28 2.95 -6.27
N GLU A 134 -33.49 3.48 -6.14
CA GLU A 134 -34.32 3.95 -7.26
C GLU A 134 -33.72 5.23 -7.91
N ASP A 135 -33.25 6.19 -7.09
CA ASP A 135 -32.47 7.37 -7.50
C ASP A 135 -31.15 6.97 -8.21
N LEU A 136 -30.43 5.99 -7.66
CA LEU A 136 -29.18 5.48 -8.24
C LEU A 136 -29.41 4.77 -9.59
N LEU A 137 -30.54 4.06 -9.73
CA LEU A 137 -30.98 3.46 -10.98
C LEU A 137 -31.37 4.54 -12.01
N ALA A 138 -32.02 5.61 -11.58
CA ALA A 138 -32.30 6.77 -12.42
C ALA A 138 -31.01 7.45 -12.92
N LEU A 139 -29.99 7.60 -12.05
CA LEU A 139 -28.66 8.09 -12.45
C LEU A 139 -27.99 7.16 -13.47
N ARG A 140 -27.96 5.83 -13.20
CA ARG A 140 -27.44 4.82 -14.14
C ARG A 140 -28.11 4.98 -15.50
N ASN A 141 -29.44 5.00 -15.54
CA ASN A 141 -30.20 5.07 -16.77
C ASN A 141 -29.94 6.41 -17.50
N ALA A 142 -29.87 7.54 -16.79
CA ALA A 142 -29.51 8.83 -17.39
C ALA A 142 -28.09 8.86 -17.99
N VAL A 143 -27.12 8.17 -17.38
CA VAL A 143 -25.77 8.00 -17.95
C VAL A 143 -25.79 7.03 -19.15
N LEU A 144 -26.61 5.98 -19.09
CA LEU A 144 -26.78 5.06 -20.21
C LEU A 144 -27.49 5.70 -21.42
N ASP A 145 -28.39 6.65 -21.20
CA ASP A 145 -29.11 7.37 -22.26
C ASP A 145 -28.34 8.59 -22.79
N SER A 146 -27.13 8.87 -22.27
CA SER A 146 -26.38 10.11 -22.53
C SER A 146 -27.14 11.40 -22.15
N ARG A 147 -28.09 11.30 -21.19
CA ARG A 147 -28.85 12.43 -20.63
C ARG A 147 -28.13 13.11 -19.47
N PHE A 148 -27.23 12.40 -18.78
CA PHE A 148 -26.43 12.93 -17.67
C PHE A 148 -25.53 14.12 -18.07
N ARG A 149 -25.33 15.06 -17.15
CA ARG A 149 -24.49 16.26 -17.36
C ARG A 149 -23.59 16.50 -16.15
N TRP A 150 -22.29 16.55 -16.39
CA TRP A 150 -21.28 16.93 -15.40
C TRP A 150 -21.53 18.32 -14.83
N GLY A 151 -21.21 18.51 -13.54
CA GLY A 151 -21.29 19.78 -12.84
C GLY A 151 -22.70 20.25 -12.50
N ALA A 152 -23.75 19.44 -12.71
CA ALA A 152 -25.14 19.84 -12.41
C ALA A 152 -25.34 20.15 -10.91
N ARG A 153 -25.93 21.32 -10.61
CA ARG A 153 -26.03 21.90 -9.24
C ARG A 153 -27.46 22.14 -8.74
N LEU A 154 -28.47 21.79 -9.52
CA LEU A 154 -29.89 22.05 -9.25
C LEU A 154 -30.73 20.83 -9.62
N GLU A 155 -30.48 20.29 -10.83
CA GLU A 155 -30.98 19.00 -11.28
C GLU A 155 -30.05 17.89 -10.75
N PHE A 156 -30.59 17.03 -9.88
CA PHE A 156 -29.89 15.88 -9.31
C PHE A 156 -30.72 14.62 -9.54
N PHE A 157 -30.09 13.55 -10.01
CA PHE A 157 -30.68 12.21 -10.01
C PHE A 157 -30.56 11.55 -8.64
N ILE A 158 -29.52 11.89 -7.88
CA ILE A 158 -29.28 11.41 -6.51
C ILE A 158 -28.50 12.46 -5.71
N LYS A 159 -28.90 12.65 -4.45
CA LYS A 159 -28.27 13.60 -3.51
C LYS A 159 -27.30 12.88 -2.58
N SER A 160 -26.39 13.63 -1.94
CA SER A 160 -25.61 13.09 -0.82
C SER A 160 -26.54 12.72 0.34
N PRO A 161 -26.30 11.63 1.09
CA PRO A 161 -27.01 11.33 2.33
C PRO A 161 -26.98 12.45 3.39
N LYS A 162 -26.03 13.39 3.27
CA LYS A 162 -25.92 14.57 4.13
C LYS A 162 -26.77 15.75 3.66
N ASP A 163 -27.20 15.77 2.39
CA ASP A 163 -27.86 16.92 1.79
C ASP A 163 -29.38 16.90 2.01
N LYS A 164 -29.80 17.39 3.17
CA LYS A 164 -31.20 17.62 3.55
C LYS A 164 -31.83 18.84 2.84
N THR A 165 -31.23 19.35 1.76
CA THR A 165 -31.71 20.56 1.06
C THR A 165 -32.81 20.24 0.04
N GLU A 166 -33.95 20.91 0.20
CA GLU A 166 -34.93 21.12 -0.85
C GLU A 166 -34.41 22.19 -1.82
N TYR A 167 -34.27 21.85 -3.11
CA TYR A 167 -33.77 22.78 -4.12
C TYR A 167 -34.88 23.62 -4.78
N GLU A 168 -36.11 23.09 -4.79
CA GLU A 168 -37.31 23.71 -5.35
C GLU A 168 -37.78 24.94 -4.53
N SER A 169 -37.61 24.90 -3.21
CA SER A 169 -37.97 26.00 -2.28
C SER A 169 -36.88 27.09 -2.15
N LEU A 170 -35.82 27.05 -2.96
CA LEU A 170 -34.70 28.00 -2.87
C LEU A 170 -34.98 29.35 -3.52
N SER A 171 -34.70 30.44 -2.80
CA SER A 171 -34.80 31.79 -3.34
C SER A 171 -33.78 32.05 -4.47
N LYS A 172 -34.16 32.87 -5.45
CA LYS A 172 -33.32 33.24 -6.62
C LYS A 172 -31.91 33.75 -6.23
N ARG A 173 -31.77 34.40 -5.06
CA ARG A 173 -30.47 34.83 -4.51
C ARG A 173 -29.59 33.64 -4.07
N LYS A 174 -30.18 32.61 -3.44
CA LYS A 174 -29.47 31.40 -3.00
C LYS A 174 -29.11 30.51 -4.20
N ILE A 175 -29.99 30.38 -5.19
CA ILE A 175 -29.70 29.72 -6.47
C ILE A 175 -28.51 30.40 -7.17
N LYS A 176 -28.53 31.74 -7.33
CA LYS A 176 -27.40 32.45 -7.94
C LYS A 176 -26.09 32.23 -7.18
N ALA A 177 -26.12 32.25 -5.84
CA ALA A 177 -24.94 31.96 -5.02
C ALA A 177 -24.38 30.54 -5.25
N ILE A 178 -25.25 29.52 -5.36
CA ILE A 178 -24.83 28.14 -5.67
C ILE A 178 -24.12 28.07 -7.03
N LEU A 179 -24.66 28.75 -8.05
CA LEU A 179 -24.11 28.74 -9.40
C LEU A 179 -22.83 29.57 -9.58
N THR A 180 -22.59 30.59 -8.75
CA THR A 180 -21.42 31.50 -8.88
C THR A 180 -20.30 31.26 -7.87
N THR A 181 -20.47 30.36 -6.91
CA THR A 181 -19.46 30.06 -5.89
C THR A 181 -18.80 28.71 -6.17
N THR A 182 -17.48 28.64 -6.07
CA THR A 182 -16.73 27.37 -6.15
C THR A 182 -17.18 26.43 -5.03
N GLN A 183 -17.62 25.24 -5.42
CA GLN A 183 -18.08 24.17 -4.54
C GLN A 183 -17.44 22.84 -4.96
N PRO A 184 -17.24 21.88 -4.04
CA PRO A 184 -16.76 20.54 -4.38
C PRO A 184 -17.65 19.86 -5.44
N ALA A 185 -17.13 18.85 -6.13
CA ALA A 185 -17.88 18.11 -7.14
C ALA A 185 -19.22 17.56 -6.57
N PRO A 186 -20.32 17.57 -7.35
CA PRO A 186 -21.60 16.99 -6.93
C PRO A 186 -21.47 15.53 -6.51
N PHE A 187 -22.36 15.07 -5.64
CA PHE A 187 -22.38 13.66 -5.19
C PHE A 187 -22.57 12.70 -6.37
N GLN A 188 -23.55 12.95 -7.24
CA GLN A 188 -23.78 12.18 -8.46
C GLN A 188 -22.54 12.12 -9.38
N ASP A 189 -21.81 13.22 -9.55
CA ASP A 189 -20.57 13.26 -10.34
C ASP A 189 -19.50 12.36 -9.73
N LYS A 190 -19.36 12.30 -8.40
CA LYS A 190 -18.44 11.38 -7.72
C LYS A 190 -18.82 9.92 -7.99
N LEU A 191 -20.11 9.59 -7.95
CA LEU A 191 -20.59 8.23 -8.26
C LEU A 191 -20.22 7.81 -9.68
N VAL A 192 -20.47 8.66 -10.68
CA VAL A 192 -20.13 8.36 -12.08
C VAL A 192 -18.62 8.24 -12.27
N GLN A 193 -17.82 9.08 -11.61
CA GLN A 193 -16.35 8.94 -11.61
C GLN A 193 -15.88 7.64 -10.95
N GLU A 194 -16.50 7.22 -9.85
CA GLU A 194 -16.11 6.02 -9.10
C GLU A 194 -16.48 4.74 -9.88
N VAL A 195 -17.65 4.69 -10.52
CA VAL A 195 -17.99 3.60 -11.47
C VAL A 195 -17.00 3.56 -12.62
N LEU A 196 -16.61 4.71 -13.19
CA LEU A 196 -15.59 4.77 -14.23
C LEU A 196 -14.20 4.36 -13.71
N LEU A 197 -13.84 4.68 -12.47
CA LEU A 197 -12.56 4.30 -11.87
C LEU A 197 -12.48 2.78 -11.72
N MET A 198 -13.50 2.17 -11.11
CA MET A 198 -13.55 0.71 -10.91
C MET A 198 -13.58 -0.09 -12.22
N ILE A 199 -13.99 0.51 -13.34
CA ILE A 199 -14.00 -0.09 -14.67
C ILE A 199 -12.68 0.16 -15.44
N LEU A 200 -11.99 1.29 -15.21
CA LEU A 200 -10.76 1.64 -15.92
C LEU A 200 -9.47 1.19 -15.19
N GLU A 201 -9.46 1.22 -13.86
CA GLU A 201 -8.31 0.80 -13.04
C GLU A 201 -7.84 -0.64 -13.34
N PRO A 202 -8.71 -1.67 -13.46
CA PRO A 202 -8.28 -3.04 -13.72
C PRO A 202 -7.56 -3.21 -15.06
N ILE A 203 -7.96 -2.43 -16.08
CA ILE A 203 -7.38 -2.45 -17.43
C ILE A 203 -5.96 -1.90 -17.40
N TYR A 204 -5.79 -0.72 -16.78
CA TYR A 204 -4.51 -0.02 -16.80
C TYR A 204 -3.50 -0.54 -15.78
N GLU A 205 -3.94 -1.05 -14.63
CA GLU A 205 -3.01 -1.50 -13.58
C GLU A 205 -2.17 -2.72 -14.02
N GLY A 206 -2.73 -3.61 -14.86
CA GLY A 206 -1.99 -4.69 -15.52
C GLY A 206 -1.03 -4.22 -16.61
N ARG A 207 -1.27 -3.05 -17.21
CA ARG A 207 -0.49 -2.44 -18.32
C ARG A 207 0.62 -1.49 -17.87
N PHE A 208 0.47 -0.86 -16.71
CA PHE A 208 1.36 0.20 -16.23
C PHE A 208 2.74 -0.35 -15.82
N SER A 209 3.80 0.33 -16.31
CA SER A 209 5.20 0.07 -15.94
C SER A 209 5.39 -0.16 -14.44
N GLN A 210 6.16 -1.19 -14.08
CA GLN A 210 6.50 -1.50 -12.69
C GLN A 210 7.43 -0.44 -12.04
N LYS A 211 7.84 0.59 -12.79
CA LYS A 211 8.65 1.73 -12.33
C LYS A 211 7.83 2.97 -11.98
N SER A 212 6.51 2.93 -12.16
CA SER A 212 5.57 4.00 -11.77
C SER A 212 4.80 3.65 -10.49
N PHE A 213 4.82 4.55 -9.50
CA PHE A 213 4.41 4.23 -8.11
C PHE A 213 3.32 5.10 -7.48
N ALA A 214 3.05 6.32 -7.98
CA ALA A 214 1.99 7.15 -7.40
C ALA A 214 0.64 6.83 -8.03
N PHE A 215 -0.44 7.09 -7.28
CA PHE A 215 -1.82 6.94 -7.75
C PHE A 215 -2.17 5.53 -8.25
N ARG A 216 -1.59 4.49 -7.62
CA ARG A 216 -1.80 3.07 -7.93
C ARG A 216 -2.02 2.26 -6.65
N PRO A 217 -2.85 1.20 -6.66
CA PRO A 217 -3.05 0.36 -5.50
C PRO A 217 -1.74 -0.30 -5.05
N GLY A 218 -1.56 -0.45 -3.73
CA GLY A 218 -0.40 -1.13 -3.13
C GLY A 218 0.98 -0.49 -3.37
N ARG A 219 1.06 0.64 -4.07
CA ARG A 219 2.30 1.41 -4.32
C ARG A 219 2.27 2.74 -3.59
N ASN A 220 3.41 3.14 -3.01
CA ASN A 220 3.55 4.36 -2.23
C ASN A 220 5.03 4.82 -2.12
N ALA A 221 5.28 5.98 -1.50
CA ALA A 221 6.63 6.50 -1.32
C ALA A 221 7.61 5.54 -0.60
N HIS A 222 7.14 4.68 0.31
CA HIS A 222 7.99 3.67 0.96
C HIS A 222 8.39 2.54 0.01
N THR A 223 7.50 2.09 -0.86
CA THR A 223 7.83 1.10 -1.90
C THR A 223 8.93 1.62 -2.82
N VAL A 224 8.87 2.91 -3.19
CA VAL A 224 9.95 3.60 -3.94
C VAL A 224 11.27 3.57 -3.18
N LEU A 225 11.31 3.96 -1.90
CA LEU A 225 12.56 4.00 -1.11
C LEU A 225 13.21 2.61 -0.94
N ARG A 226 12.41 1.53 -0.95
CA ARG A 226 12.92 0.14 -0.94
C ARG A 226 13.46 -0.29 -2.30
N VAL A 227 12.81 0.08 -3.40
CA VAL A 227 13.34 -0.15 -4.76
C VAL A 227 14.64 0.64 -4.98
N ILE A 228 14.71 1.89 -4.51
CA ILE A 228 15.93 2.71 -4.57
C ILE A 228 17.10 2.01 -3.85
N ARG A 229 16.94 1.56 -2.60
CA ARG A 229 18.00 0.77 -1.92
C ARG A 229 18.44 -0.44 -2.76
N ARG A 230 17.46 -1.21 -3.24
CA ARG A 230 17.69 -2.46 -3.99
C ARG A 230 18.48 -2.27 -5.29
N SER A 231 18.11 -1.30 -6.15
CA SER A 231 18.67 -1.22 -7.50
C SER A 231 19.54 0.02 -7.80
N PHE A 232 19.53 1.07 -6.97
CA PHE A 232 20.23 2.32 -7.29
C PHE A 232 21.68 2.42 -6.76
N ALA A 233 22.16 1.45 -5.98
CA ALA A 233 23.52 1.47 -5.41
C ALA A 233 24.66 1.52 -6.44
N GLY A 234 24.40 1.10 -7.69
CA GLY A 234 25.39 1.09 -8.77
C GLY A 234 25.59 2.42 -9.52
N TYR A 235 24.76 3.45 -9.25
CA TYR A 235 24.72 4.70 -10.02
C TYR A 235 25.49 5.84 -9.36
N LEU A 236 26.09 6.71 -10.18
CA LEU A 236 26.92 7.83 -9.74
C LEU A 236 26.31 9.19 -10.09
N TRP A 237 25.76 9.31 -11.30
CA TRP A 237 25.04 10.49 -11.74
C TRP A 237 23.54 10.24 -11.65
N TYR A 238 22.81 11.25 -11.23
CA TYR A 238 21.35 11.19 -11.11
C TYR A 238 20.74 12.39 -11.82
N ILE A 239 19.65 12.15 -12.55
CA ILE A 239 18.80 13.19 -13.11
C ILE A 239 17.51 13.16 -12.29
N LYS A 240 17.27 14.22 -11.50
CA LYS A 240 15.93 14.48 -10.94
C LYS A 240 15.14 15.25 -11.99
N GLY A 241 13.83 15.00 -12.07
CA GLY A 241 12.94 15.81 -12.91
C GLY A 241 11.60 16.07 -12.23
N ASP A 242 11.01 17.20 -12.60
CA ASP A 242 9.67 17.60 -12.20
C ASP A 242 8.81 17.87 -13.45
N LEU A 243 7.82 17.00 -13.67
CA LEU A 243 6.81 17.11 -14.71
C LEU A 243 5.43 17.45 -14.12
N SER A 244 5.38 17.96 -12.89
CA SER A 244 4.14 18.22 -12.15
C SER A 244 3.24 19.28 -12.78
N THR A 245 3.73 20.04 -13.76
CA THR A 245 2.90 20.88 -14.64
C THR A 245 1.88 20.06 -15.43
N ILE A 246 2.20 18.82 -15.80
CA ILE A 246 1.28 17.87 -16.45
C ILE A 246 0.10 17.54 -15.52
N LEU A 247 0.30 17.56 -14.20
CA LEU A 247 -0.75 17.31 -13.21
C LEU A 247 -1.73 18.48 -13.06
N ASP A 248 -1.36 19.72 -13.40
CA ASP A 248 -2.30 20.86 -13.39
C ASP A 248 -3.38 20.72 -14.45
N GLY A 249 -3.01 20.17 -15.62
CA GLY A 249 -3.93 19.90 -16.72
C GLY A 249 -3.20 19.60 -18.02
N MET A 250 -3.82 18.75 -18.84
CA MET A 250 -3.34 18.44 -20.19
C MET A 250 -4.35 18.91 -21.24
N LYS A 251 -3.88 19.15 -22.47
CA LYS A 251 -4.76 19.36 -23.63
C LYS A 251 -5.67 18.13 -23.77
N VAL A 252 -7.00 18.31 -23.77
CA VAL A 252 -7.99 17.21 -23.77
C VAL A 252 -7.73 16.17 -24.86
N GLY A 253 -7.30 16.60 -26.05
CA GLY A 253 -6.94 15.70 -27.14
C GLY A 253 -5.80 14.71 -26.82
N LEU A 254 -4.81 15.09 -26.00
CA LEU A 254 -3.74 14.17 -25.57
C LEU A 254 -4.30 13.09 -24.63
N VAL A 255 -5.12 13.48 -23.65
CA VAL A 255 -5.75 12.55 -22.70
C VAL A 255 -6.67 11.56 -23.41
N ILE A 256 -7.49 12.05 -24.35
CA ILE A 256 -8.41 11.22 -25.12
C ILE A 256 -7.66 10.32 -26.12
N ASN A 257 -6.58 10.77 -26.75
CA ASN A 257 -5.76 9.92 -27.61
C ASN A 257 -5.08 8.78 -26.80
N ALA A 258 -4.55 9.09 -25.61
CA ALA A 258 -3.96 8.09 -24.73
C ALA A 258 -5.01 7.05 -24.24
N LEU A 259 -6.24 7.48 -23.98
CA LEU A 259 -7.36 6.60 -23.64
C LEU A 259 -7.78 5.70 -24.83
N ILE A 260 -7.94 6.28 -26.02
CA ILE A 260 -8.38 5.59 -27.27
C ILE A 260 -7.41 4.50 -27.73
N ARG A 261 -6.13 4.64 -27.39
CA ARG A 261 -5.07 3.64 -27.65
C ARG A 261 -5.48 2.25 -27.14
N ASP A 262 -6.04 2.21 -25.94
CA ASP A 262 -6.22 1.00 -25.14
C ASP A 262 -7.71 0.65 -24.92
N VAL A 263 -8.58 1.67 -24.80
CA VAL A 263 -10.03 1.54 -24.63
C VAL A 263 -10.74 2.12 -25.86
N ARG A 264 -11.57 1.31 -26.52
CA ARG A 264 -12.31 1.69 -27.74
C ARG A 264 -13.83 1.73 -27.58
N ASP A 265 -14.32 1.71 -26.34
CA ASP A 265 -15.73 1.97 -26.06
C ASP A 265 -16.04 3.47 -26.20
N LYS A 266 -16.73 3.84 -27.29
CA LYS A 266 -17.10 5.23 -27.60
C LYS A 266 -17.83 5.92 -26.44
N LYS A 267 -18.67 5.21 -25.70
CA LYS A 267 -19.51 5.79 -24.64
C LYS A 267 -18.67 6.20 -23.43
N ILE A 268 -17.70 5.37 -23.06
CA ILE A 268 -16.73 5.69 -22.00
C ILE A 268 -15.86 6.86 -22.43
N ILE A 269 -15.37 6.86 -23.68
CA ILE A 269 -14.57 7.94 -24.26
C ILE A 269 -15.34 9.28 -24.24
N ASP A 270 -16.56 9.31 -24.77
CA ASP A 270 -17.37 10.53 -24.85
C ASP A 270 -17.80 11.03 -23.45
N LEU A 271 -18.03 10.14 -22.48
CA LEU A 271 -18.35 10.50 -21.09
C LEU A 271 -17.16 11.14 -20.34
N VAL A 272 -15.95 10.58 -20.50
CA VAL A 272 -14.70 11.15 -19.97
C VAL A 272 -14.34 12.47 -20.68
N LYS A 273 -14.51 12.51 -22.00
CA LYS A 273 -14.33 13.73 -22.82
C LYS A 273 -15.26 14.85 -22.38
N ALA A 274 -16.52 14.54 -22.08
CA ALA A 274 -17.46 15.51 -21.51
C ALA A 274 -16.96 16.04 -20.14
N ALA A 275 -16.51 15.15 -19.24
CA ALA A 275 -16.00 15.53 -17.92
C ALA A 275 -14.78 16.47 -17.97
N LEU A 276 -13.93 16.32 -19.00
CA LEU A 276 -12.75 17.16 -19.25
C LEU A 276 -13.09 18.50 -19.94
N VAL A 277 -14.19 18.57 -20.71
CA VAL A 277 -14.59 19.76 -21.48
C VAL A 277 -15.60 20.64 -20.75
N THR A 278 -16.45 20.08 -19.89
CA THR A 278 -17.44 20.85 -19.12
C THR A 278 -16.72 21.83 -18.17
N PRO A 279 -17.05 23.15 -18.22
CA PRO A 279 -16.37 24.15 -17.41
C PRO A 279 -16.60 23.95 -15.91
N VAL A 280 -15.59 24.30 -15.11
CA VAL A 280 -15.66 24.28 -13.64
C VAL A 280 -15.83 25.72 -13.12
N VAL A 281 -16.68 25.92 -12.12
CA VAL A 281 -16.90 27.24 -11.49
C VAL A 281 -15.72 27.58 -10.58
N THR A 282 -14.66 28.14 -11.17
CA THR A 282 -13.50 28.67 -10.44
C THR A 282 -13.72 30.14 -10.06
N SER A 283 -13.54 30.47 -8.79
CA SER A 283 -13.37 31.86 -8.37
C SER A 283 -12.04 32.36 -8.93
N LYS A 284 -12.02 33.52 -9.59
CA LYS A 284 -10.76 34.21 -9.92
C LYS A 284 -10.01 34.49 -8.62
N ASP A 285 -8.87 33.82 -8.43
CA ASP A 285 -7.97 34.14 -7.31
C ASP A 285 -7.04 35.26 -7.76
N ASP A 286 -7.61 36.47 -7.84
CA ASP A 286 -6.83 37.69 -8.07
C ASP A 286 -5.77 37.78 -6.96
N GLY A 287 -4.49 37.75 -7.35
CA GLY A 287 -3.31 37.53 -6.49
C GLY A 287 -2.97 38.63 -5.49
N VAL A 288 -3.98 39.32 -4.96
CA VAL A 288 -3.85 40.29 -3.87
C VAL A 288 -3.70 39.53 -2.55
N GLU A 289 -2.51 39.61 -1.94
CA GLU A 289 -2.34 39.20 -0.54
C GLU A 289 -3.41 39.89 0.33
N LYS A 290 -4.36 39.11 0.84
CA LYS A 290 -5.48 39.61 1.65
C LYS A 290 -4.95 40.11 3.00
N LYS A 291 -4.53 41.39 3.02
CA LYS A 291 -4.01 42.13 4.20
C LYS A 291 -4.74 41.68 5.46
N LYS A 292 -3.99 41.10 6.40
CA LYS A 292 -4.51 40.39 7.59
C LYS A 292 -5.36 41.31 8.48
N LYS A 293 -6.64 41.49 8.14
CA LYS A 293 -7.64 42.18 8.98
C LYS A 293 -7.61 41.51 10.36
N LYS A 294 -7.46 42.31 11.42
CA LYS A 294 -7.46 41.81 12.81
C LYS A 294 -8.70 40.93 13.01
N ARG A 295 -8.51 39.63 13.26
CA ARG A 295 -9.61 38.69 13.53
C ARG A 295 -10.39 39.18 14.76
N LYS A 296 -11.57 39.77 14.55
CA LYS A 296 -12.57 39.91 15.63
C LYS A 296 -12.83 38.51 16.19
N TYR A 297 -13.01 38.41 17.50
CA TYR A 297 -13.25 37.15 18.19
C TYR A 297 -14.60 36.56 17.75
N GLN A 298 -14.59 35.71 16.72
CA GLN A 298 -15.75 34.93 16.33
C GLN A 298 -16.03 33.92 17.45
N LYS A 299 -17.17 34.10 18.13
CA LYS A 299 -17.70 33.14 19.10
C LYS A 299 -17.82 31.79 18.39
N LYS A 300 -17.01 30.79 18.80
CA LYS A 300 -16.95 29.51 18.10
C LYS A 300 -18.35 28.90 18.04
N ARG A 301 -18.81 28.59 16.83
CA ARG A 301 -19.98 27.74 16.59
C ARG A 301 -19.72 26.40 17.27
N VAL A 302 -20.64 25.96 18.12
CA VAL A 302 -20.70 24.56 18.53
C VAL A 302 -21.11 23.79 17.28
N LEU A 303 -20.30 22.81 16.88
CA LEU A 303 -20.64 21.93 15.77
C LEU A 303 -21.91 21.17 16.16
N ALA A 304 -22.89 21.09 15.26
CA ALA A 304 -24.03 20.21 15.48
C ALA A 304 -23.58 18.74 15.43
N GLU A 305 -24.33 17.82 16.01
CA GLU A 305 -23.94 16.39 16.02
C GLU A 305 -23.90 15.79 14.61
N ASP A 306 -24.73 16.32 13.70
CA ASP A 306 -24.75 16.06 12.25
C ASP A 306 -23.55 16.67 11.49
N GLU A 307 -22.83 17.65 12.04
CA GLU A 307 -21.73 18.31 11.32
C GLU A 307 -20.46 17.44 11.40
N PRO A 308 -19.81 17.13 10.25
CA PRO A 308 -18.62 16.30 10.24
C PRO A 308 -17.52 16.92 11.10
N LYS A 309 -17.00 16.13 12.04
CA LYS A 309 -15.90 16.53 12.90
C LYS A 309 -14.72 16.91 11.99
N PRO A 310 -14.18 18.14 12.09
CA PRO A 310 -13.07 18.57 11.23
C PRO A 310 -11.86 17.66 11.45
N ASP A 311 -11.03 17.53 10.42
CA ASP A 311 -9.91 16.59 10.40
C ASP A 311 -9.10 16.61 11.71
N PRO A 312 -8.75 15.44 12.27
CA PRO A 312 -7.89 15.37 13.43
C PRO A 312 -6.64 16.21 13.20
N TYR A 313 -6.33 17.11 14.12
CA TYR A 313 -5.24 18.07 13.93
C TYR A 313 -3.87 17.40 13.68
N TRP A 314 -3.68 16.17 14.15
CA TRP A 314 -2.51 15.35 13.82
C TRP A 314 -2.38 15.06 12.31
N LEU A 315 -3.49 14.85 11.62
CA LEU A 315 -3.58 14.49 10.20
C LEU A 315 -3.33 15.72 9.31
N GLU A 316 -3.98 16.85 9.62
CA GLU A 316 -3.70 18.14 8.98
C GLU A 316 -2.22 18.54 9.15
N THR A 317 -1.66 18.31 10.34
CA THR A 317 -0.24 18.58 10.61
C THR A 317 0.69 17.64 9.83
N PHE A 318 0.29 16.39 9.59
CA PHE A 318 1.06 15.44 8.79
C PHE A 318 0.99 15.75 7.28
N PHE A 319 -0.18 16.07 6.73
CA PHE A 319 -0.28 16.49 5.33
C PHE A 319 0.46 17.80 5.06
N GLY A 320 0.45 18.75 6.01
CA GLY A 320 1.31 19.94 5.94
C GLY A 320 2.82 19.66 6.14
N PHE A 321 3.20 18.42 6.44
CA PHE A 321 4.59 17.93 6.46
C PHE A 321 4.95 17.13 5.20
N ALA A 322 3.99 16.78 4.33
CA ALA A 322 4.22 15.93 3.15
C ALA A 322 5.37 16.45 2.27
N PRO A 323 6.12 15.55 1.60
CA PRO A 323 7.16 15.95 0.67
C PRO A 323 6.54 16.70 -0.51
N GLU A 324 7.31 17.61 -1.10
CA GLU A 324 6.90 18.40 -2.27
C GLU A 324 6.47 17.45 -3.41
N GLU A 325 7.09 16.27 -3.54
CA GLU A 325 6.73 15.27 -4.55
C GLU A 325 5.44 14.46 -4.28
N ALA A 326 4.75 14.69 -3.15
CA ALA A 326 3.46 14.09 -2.83
C ALA A 326 2.38 15.11 -2.41
N GLU A 327 2.70 16.41 -2.36
CA GLU A 327 1.75 17.48 -2.01
C GLU A 327 0.74 17.75 -3.15
N LYS A 328 1.02 17.32 -4.39
CA LYS A 328 0.21 17.59 -5.58
C LYS A 328 -0.63 16.40 -6.06
N LEU A 329 -1.95 16.57 -6.06
CA LEU A 329 -2.93 15.67 -6.67
C LEU A 329 -3.51 16.31 -7.95
N PRO A 330 -3.56 15.61 -9.11
CA PRO A 330 -4.18 16.15 -10.32
C PRO A 330 -5.70 16.25 -10.17
N SER A 331 -6.32 17.28 -10.74
CA SER A 331 -7.77 17.53 -10.68
C SER A 331 -8.28 18.21 -11.96
N TRP A 332 -8.52 17.42 -13.00
CA TRP A 332 -8.82 17.89 -14.36
C TRP A 332 -10.32 18.02 -14.61
N GLY A 333 -10.83 19.24 -14.70
CA GLY A 333 -12.26 19.48 -14.97
C GLY A 333 -13.16 18.86 -13.88
N HIS A 334 -14.15 18.07 -14.29
CA HIS A 334 -15.00 17.29 -13.38
C HIS A 334 -14.47 15.87 -13.11
N CYS A 335 -13.24 15.54 -13.53
CA CYS A 335 -12.63 14.22 -13.37
C CYS A 335 -11.89 14.02 -12.04
N GLY A 336 -12.21 14.72 -10.95
CA GLY A 336 -11.41 14.74 -9.71
C GLY A 336 -10.89 13.37 -9.21
N ILE A 337 -11.75 12.35 -9.15
CA ILE A 337 -11.38 10.97 -8.74
C ILE A 337 -10.64 10.20 -9.85
N LEU A 338 -10.96 10.47 -11.12
CA LEU A 338 -10.34 9.83 -12.29
C LEU A 338 -8.98 10.44 -12.69
N SER A 339 -8.72 11.70 -12.34
CA SER A 339 -7.54 12.46 -12.77
C SER A 339 -6.21 11.81 -12.40
N PRO A 340 -6.04 11.17 -11.22
CA PRO A 340 -4.82 10.45 -10.88
C PRO A 340 -4.56 9.24 -11.79
N LEU A 341 -5.62 8.51 -12.18
CA LEU A 341 -5.53 7.42 -13.16
C LEU A 341 -5.23 7.96 -14.56
N LEU A 342 -5.99 8.96 -15.04
CA LEU A 342 -5.81 9.56 -16.36
C LEU A 342 -4.41 10.19 -16.54
N ALA A 343 -3.85 10.80 -15.48
CA ALA A 343 -2.47 11.29 -15.47
C ALA A 343 -1.46 10.15 -15.65
N ASN A 344 -1.67 9.00 -15.00
CA ASN A 344 -0.84 7.81 -15.24
C ASN A 344 -1.01 7.26 -16.67
N VAL A 345 -2.23 7.19 -17.23
CA VAL A 345 -2.47 6.78 -18.63
C VAL A 345 -1.71 7.67 -19.63
N CYS A 346 -1.59 8.97 -19.36
CA CYS A 346 -0.81 9.88 -20.20
C CYS A 346 0.72 9.73 -20.03
N LEU A 347 1.18 9.49 -18.80
CA LEU A 347 2.61 9.35 -18.47
C LEU A 347 3.17 7.93 -18.76
N ASP A 348 2.30 6.96 -19.01
CA ASP A 348 2.63 5.59 -19.41
C ASP A 348 3.43 5.52 -20.73
N GLU A 349 3.31 6.51 -21.62
CA GLU A 349 4.19 6.62 -22.80
C GLU A 349 5.63 7.02 -22.45
N LEU A 350 5.82 7.92 -21.47
CA LEU A 350 7.15 8.24 -20.93
C LEU A 350 7.74 7.02 -20.23
N ASP A 351 6.93 6.27 -19.47
CA ASP A 351 7.41 5.10 -18.76
C ASP A 351 7.89 3.99 -19.72
N ARG A 352 7.13 3.69 -20.79
CA ARG A 352 7.59 2.74 -21.84
C ARG A 352 8.81 3.26 -22.61
N TRP A 353 8.89 4.55 -22.90
CA TRP A 353 10.08 5.14 -23.55
C TRP A 353 11.33 5.00 -22.66
N MET A 354 11.20 5.26 -21.35
CA MET A 354 12.27 5.07 -20.38
C MET A 354 12.67 3.59 -20.23
N GLU A 355 11.72 2.65 -20.26
CA GLU A 355 12.03 1.21 -20.26
C GLU A 355 12.73 0.74 -21.53
N GLY A 356 12.41 1.30 -22.70
CA GLY A 356 13.21 1.14 -23.91
C GLY A 356 14.65 1.64 -23.71
N LYS A 357 14.80 2.89 -23.25
CA LYS A 357 16.12 3.50 -22.98
C LYS A 357 16.97 2.72 -21.97
N ILE A 358 16.36 2.07 -20.98
CA ILE A 358 17.06 1.19 -20.03
C ILE A 358 17.72 0.00 -20.74
N LYS A 359 17.07 -0.55 -21.77
CA LYS A 359 17.63 -1.63 -22.60
C LYS A 359 18.70 -1.07 -23.54
N ASP A 360 18.39 -0.01 -24.29
CA ASP A 360 19.32 0.66 -25.23
C ASP A 360 20.65 1.05 -24.57
N PHE A 361 20.61 1.48 -23.31
CA PHE A 361 21.78 1.97 -22.57
C PHE A 361 22.63 0.84 -21.98
N TYR A 362 22.11 -0.39 -21.89
CA TYR A 362 22.81 -1.49 -21.22
C TYR A 362 23.96 -2.03 -22.06
N HIS A 363 25.20 -1.77 -21.62
CA HIS A 363 26.41 -2.31 -22.24
C HIS A 363 27.23 -3.05 -21.17
N PRO A 364 27.30 -4.40 -21.20
CA PRO A 364 28.10 -5.17 -20.25
C PRO A 364 29.60 -4.94 -20.48
N SER A 365 30.41 -5.22 -19.46
CA SER A 365 31.85 -5.00 -19.49
C SER A 365 32.57 -6.14 -18.80
N LYS A 366 33.51 -6.79 -19.51
CA LYS A 366 34.16 -8.04 -19.08
C LYS A 366 34.81 -7.96 -17.69
N SER A 367 35.23 -6.76 -17.27
CA SER A 367 35.84 -6.46 -15.96
C SER A 367 34.86 -6.31 -14.78
N ASP A 368 33.55 -6.26 -15.00
CA ASP A 368 32.56 -5.87 -13.99
C ASP A 368 31.74 -7.08 -13.48
N VAL A 369 32.45 -7.98 -12.77
CA VAL A 369 32.00 -9.32 -12.33
C VAL A 369 30.58 -9.37 -11.73
N ILE A 370 30.13 -8.31 -11.07
CA ILE A 370 28.85 -8.22 -10.36
C ILE A 370 27.64 -8.19 -11.32
N TRP A 371 27.84 -7.79 -12.59
CA TRP A 371 26.75 -7.55 -13.55
C TRP A 371 26.97 -8.25 -14.90
N ASN A 372 27.76 -9.33 -14.91
CA ASN A 372 28.03 -10.10 -16.13
C ASN A 372 26.96 -11.16 -16.46
N SER A 373 26.00 -11.44 -15.57
CA SER A 373 24.83 -12.28 -15.86
C SER A 373 23.78 -11.50 -16.67
N PRO A 374 23.35 -11.99 -17.86
CA PRO A 374 22.31 -11.31 -18.65
C PRO A 374 20.92 -11.31 -17.99
N GLU A 375 20.64 -12.30 -17.15
CA GLU A 375 19.28 -12.73 -16.79
C GLU A 375 19.03 -12.74 -15.26
N GLY A 376 19.22 -11.60 -14.60
CA GLY A 376 18.60 -11.30 -13.29
C GLY A 376 19.09 -12.07 -12.06
N GLU A 377 19.84 -13.17 -12.22
CA GLU A 377 20.41 -13.97 -11.12
C GLU A 377 21.55 -13.21 -10.43
N ALA A 378 21.19 -12.51 -9.34
CA ALA A 378 22.09 -11.73 -8.51
C ALA A 378 22.68 -12.55 -7.33
N GLU A 379 22.70 -13.88 -7.42
CA GLU A 379 23.01 -14.75 -6.27
C GLU A 379 24.51 -14.96 -6.00
N HIS A 380 25.38 -14.71 -6.99
CA HIS A 380 26.84 -14.85 -6.85
C HIS A 380 27.60 -13.53 -6.65
N GLY A 381 26.89 -12.50 -6.16
CA GLY A 381 27.53 -11.38 -5.47
C GLY A 381 27.96 -11.81 -4.06
N ASN A 382 29.20 -11.51 -3.66
CA ASN A 382 29.82 -11.99 -2.41
C ASN A 382 28.87 -11.91 -1.20
N THR A 383 28.51 -13.07 -0.64
CA THR A 383 27.29 -13.32 0.15
C THR A 383 27.16 -12.55 1.47
N SER A 384 28.18 -11.77 1.83
CA SER A 384 28.16 -10.88 3.00
C SER A 384 27.67 -9.45 2.67
N TRP A 385 27.80 -8.96 1.43
CA TRP A 385 27.48 -7.56 1.06
C TRP A 385 27.00 -7.41 -0.41
N PRO A 386 25.72 -7.70 -0.73
CA PRO A 386 25.17 -7.56 -2.09
C PRO A 386 25.23 -6.13 -2.68
N GLU A 387 25.34 -5.11 -1.84
CA GLU A 387 25.43 -3.69 -2.23
C GLU A 387 26.87 -3.22 -2.58
N PHE A 388 27.89 -4.09 -2.49
CA PHE A 388 29.29 -3.70 -2.69
C PHE A 388 29.61 -3.40 -4.17
N VAL A 389 29.81 -2.12 -4.52
CA VAL A 389 30.14 -1.70 -5.90
C VAL A 389 31.55 -1.09 -6.00
N PRO A 390 32.48 -1.71 -6.77
CA PRO A 390 33.85 -1.21 -6.98
C PRO A 390 33.92 0.20 -7.58
N THR A 391 34.71 1.07 -6.96
CA THR A 391 34.80 2.51 -7.32
C THR A 391 35.56 2.78 -8.61
N SER A 392 36.59 1.99 -8.92
CA SER A 392 37.59 2.27 -9.98
C SER A 392 37.54 1.27 -11.14
N GLY A 393 38.21 1.59 -12.26
CA GLY A 393 38.25 0.79 -13.50
C GLY A 393 37.80 1.61 -14.73
N PRO A 394 38.51 1.54 -15.87
CA PRO A 394 38.15 2.30 -17.09
C PRO A 394 36.91 1.72 -17.76
N ASP A 395 36.88 0.40 -17.94
CA ASP A 395 35.76 -0.33 -18.51
C ASP A 395 34.81 -0.80 -17.41
N LYS A 396 33.59 -0.26 -17.44
CA LYS A 396 32.49 -0.57 -16.53
C LYS A 396 31.19 -0.72 -17.29
N THR A 397 30.31 -1.57 -16.78
CA THR A 397 28.95 -1.72 -17.30
C THR A 397 28.27 -0.36 -17.43
N ARG A 398 27.75 -0.04 -18.61
CA ARG A 398 26.77 1.05 -18.75
C ARG A 398 25.41 0.50 -18.35
N LYS A 399 24.75 1.19 -17.43
CA LYS A 399 23.46 0.80 -16.87
C LYS A 399 22.73 2.05 -16.40
N MET A 400 21.41 2.07 -16.56
CA MET A 400 20.55 3.10 -15.98
C MET A 400 19.30 2.47 -15.34
N ASP A 401 18.71 3.19 -14.40
CA ASP A 401 17.43 2.82 -13.79
C ASP A 401 16.54 4.07 -13.66
N TYR A 402 15.23 3.85 -13.55
CA TYR A 402 14.19 4.86 -13.62
C TYR A 402 13.11 4.56 -12.60
N ILE A 403 12.62 5.60 -11.93
CA ILE A 403 11.44 5.58 -11.06
C ILE A 403 10.62 6.84 -11.33
N ARG A 404 9.29 6.68 -11.40
CA ARG A 404 8.31 7.78 -11.40
C ARG A 404 7.41 7.74 -10.17
N TYR A 405 7.26 8.90 -9.53
CA TYR A 405 6.27 9.14 -8.48
C TYR A 405 5.47 10.39 -8.84
N GLY A 406 4.28 10.16 -9.42
CA GLY A 406 3.39 11.23 -9.89
C GLY A 406 3.99 11.91 -11.12
N GLY A 407 4.18 13.23 -11.01
CA GLY A 407 4.92 14.03 -11.99
C GLY A 407 6.44 14.01 -11.78
N HIS A 408 6.95 13.52 -10.65
CA HIS A 408 8.37 13.54 -10.36
C HIS A 408 9.07 12.26 -10.81
N ILE A 409 10.27 12.42 -11.39
CA ILE A 409 11.08 11.33 -11.92
C ILE A 409 12.48 11.33 -11.30
N LEU A 410 13.04 10.15 -11.14
CA LEU A 410 14.42 9.92 -10.72
C LEU A 410 15.07 8.92 -11.67
N ILE A 411 16.15 9.34 -12.33
CA ILE A 411 16.95 8.51 -13.24
C ILE A 411 18.34 8.35 -12.62
N GLY A 412 18.80 7.11 -12.43
CA GLY A 412 20.17 6.80 -12.01
C GLY A 412 21.00 6.34 -13.21
N VAL A 413 22.22 6.84 -13.36
CA VAL A 413 23.12 6.54 -14.49
C VAL A 413 24.49 6.06 -14.01
N ARG A 414 24.97 4.95 -14.57
CA ARG A 414 26.32 4.38 -14.40
C ARG A 414 27.11 4.64 -15.67
N GLY A 415 27.94 5.67 -15.63
CA GLY A 415 28.76 6.15 -16.75
C GLY A 415 29.39 7.52 -16.42
N PRO A 416 30.12 8.14 -17.36
CA PRO A 416 30.51 9.55 -17.28
C PRO A 416 29.32 10.52 -17.36
N ARG A 417 29.56 11.79 -17.02
CA ARG A 417 28.53 12.86 -17.01
C ARG A 417 27.95 13.15 -18.41
N SER A 418 28.72 12.89 -19.46
CA SER A 418 28.28 12.98 -20.87
C SER A 418 27.01 12.18 -21.12
N ASP A 419 26.96 10.95 -20.60
CA ASP A 419 25.92 9.97 -20.91
C ASP A 419 24.58 10.44 -20.30
N ALA A 420 24.63 10.95 -19.07
CA ALA A 420 23.49 11.60 -18.42
C ALA A 420 23.06 12.92 -19.10
N ALA A 421 24.00 13.68 -19.68
CA ALA A 421 23.69 14.91 -20.42
C ALA A 421 23.00 14.60 -21.77
N THR A 422 23.44 13.56 -22.48
CA THR A 422 22.80 13.06 -23.71
C THR A 422 21.40 12.54 -23.42
N LEU A 423 21.24 11.71 -22.37
CA LEU A 423 19.91 11.22 -21.96
C LEU A 423 18.97 12.37 -21.57
N ARG A 424 19.48 13.39 -20.85
CA ARG A 424 18.70 14.60 -20.54
C ARG A 424 18.23 15.33 -21.79
N LYS A 425 19.08 15.49 -22.82
CA LYS A 425 18.68 16.13 -24.08
C LYS A 425 17.55 15.35 -24.75
N GLN A 426 17.68 14.02 -24.86
CA GLN A 426 16.66 13.15 -25.45
C GLN A 426 15.33 13.22 -24.67
N LEU A 427 15.39 13.33 -23.34
CA LEU A 427 14.20 13.48 -22.48
C LEU A 427 13.49 14.84 -22.67
N ILE A 428 14.23 15.94 -22.77
CA ILE A 428 13.66 17.28 -23.07
C ILE A 428 12.94 17.25 -24.41
N GLU A 429 13.60 16.69 -25.44
CA GLU A 429 13.04 16.57 -26.79
C GLU A 429 11.78 15.71 -26.83
N PHE A 430 11.78 14.55 -26.15
CA PHE A 430 10.61 13.69 -26.02
C PHE A 430 9.44 14.40 -25.32
N VAL A 431 9.69 15.12 -24.22
CA VAL A 431 8.64 15.79 -23.45
C VAL A 431 8.04 16.99 -24.19
N ASP A 432 8.84 17.77 -24.93
CA ASP A 432 8.30 18.84 -25.78
C ASP A 432 7.46 18.24 -26.93
N GLN A 433 7.96 17.21 -27.63
CA GLN A 433 7.25 16.55 -28.73
C GLN A 433 5.94 15.86 -28.31
N LYS A 434 5.91 15.19 -27.15
CA LYS A 434 4.75 14.39 -26.68
C LYS A 434 3.76 15.18 -25.83
N TYR A 435 4.26 16.00 -24.91
CA TYR A 435 3.44 16.68 -23.92
C TYR A 435 3.28 18.18 -24.18
N MET A 436 3.97 18.72 -25.20
CA MET A 436 3.99 20.16 -25.53
C MET A 436 4.52 21.00 -24.36
N LEU A 437 5.41 20.42 -23.56
CA LEU A 437 5.97 20.99 -22.34
C LEU A 437 7.47 21.23 -22.54
N LYS A 438 7.87 22.50 -22.54
CA LYS A 438 9.28 22.89 -22.61
C LYS A 438 9.93 22.72 -21.24
N LEU A 439 11.03 21.99 -21.21
CA LEU A 439 11.82 21.72 -20.01
C LEU A 439 13.22 22.32 -20.16
N ASP A 440 13.66 23.04 -19.12
CA ASP A 440 14.99 23.64 -19.07
C ASP A 440 16.02 22.75 -18.37
N ASN A 441 17.30 23.06 -18.61
CA ASN A 441 18.44 22.42 -17.95
C ASN A 441 18.42 22.55 -16.41
N GLU A 442 17.64 23.48 -15.86
CA GLU A 442 17.42 23.66 -14.40
C GLU A 442 16.27 22.80 -13.85
N SER A 443 15.25 22.50 -14.66
CA SER A 443 14.15 21.57 -14.30
C SER A 443 14.59 20.10 -14.28
N LEU A 444 15.72 19.80 -14.94
CA LEU A 444 16.36 18.49 -15.00
C LEU A 444 17.83 18.55 -14.53
N PRO A 445 18.10 18.84 -13.23
CA PRO A 445 19.46 18.95 -12.73
C PRO A 445 20.17 17.59 -12.74
N ILE A 446 21.41 17.57 -13.26
CA ILE A 446 22.29 16.38 -13.22
C ILE A 446 23.23 16.50 -12.03
N GLU A 447 22.97 15.73 -10.99
CA GLU A 447 23.73 15.71 -9.75
C GLU A 447 24.64 14.47 -9.62
N HIS A 448 25.62 14.54 -8.72
CA HIS A 448 26.47 13.40 -8.37
C HIS A 448 26.14 12.93 -6.95
N ILE A 449 26.13 11.62 -6.73
CA ILE A 449 25.72 10.96 -5.48
C ILE A 449 26.50 11.38 -4.21
N THR A 450 27.65 12.07 -4.36
CA THR A 450 28.40 12.67 -3.25
C THR A 450 27.82 13.99 -2.73
N LYS A 451 26.98 14.69 -3.50
CA LYS A 451 26.27 15.90 -3.02
C LYS A 451 25.11 15.56 -2.07
N GLY A 452 24.51 14.38 -2.26
CA GLY A 452 23.26 13.97 -1.63
C GLY A 452 22.05 14.45 -2.42
N ILE A 453 21.32 13.53 -3.07
CA ILE A 453 20.16 13.85 -3.91
C ILE A 453 18.87 13.78 -3.09
N MET A 454 18.06 14.84 -3.10
CA MET A 454 16.77 14.88 -2.42
C MET A 454 15.64 14.28 -3.28
N PHE A 455 14.98 13.24 -2.78
CA PHE A 455 13.78 12.65 -3.38
C PHE A 455 12.84 12.10 -2.30
N LEU A 456 11.55 12.47 -2.32
CA LEU A 456 10.53 12.03 -1.35
C LEU A 456 10.95 12.31 0.11
N ASP A 457 11.42 13.54 0.39
CA ASP A 457 12.03 14.00 1.66
C ASP A 457 13.30 13.26 2.15
N HIS A 458 13.81 12.29 1.38
CA HIS A 458 15.01 11.52 1.70
C HIS A 458 16.22 11.97 0.84
N VAL A 459 17.39 12.04 1.48
CA VAL A 459 18.70 12.23 0.86
C VAL A 459 19.26 10.86 0.50
N LEU A 460 19.48 10.62 -0.79
CA LEU A 460 20.25 9.50 -1.31
C LEU A 460 21.73 9.91 -1.33
N CYS A 461 22.61 9.17 -0.64
CA CYS A 461 24.04 9.49 -0.59
C CYS A 461 24.94 8.24 -0.54
N ARG A 462 26.14 8.36 -1.11
CA ARG A 462 27.11 7.26 -1.18
C ARG A 462 27.89 7.16 0.13
N ARG A 463 27.72 6.07 0.88
CA ARG A 463 28.47 5.80 2.13
C ARG A 463 29.66 4.90 1.84
N VAL A 464 30.87 5.41 2.07
CA VAL A 464 32.10 4.59 2.03
C VAL A 464 32.14 3.69 3.27
N VAL A 465 32.52 2.43 3.07
CA VAL A 465 32.70 1.40 4.10
C VAL A 465 34.02 0.69 3.83
N TYR A 466 34.74 0.29 4.87
CA TYR A 466 36.03 -0.40 4.76
C TYR A 466 35.90 -1.85 5.26
N PRO A 467 35.24 -2.75 4.49
CA PRO A 467 35.11 -4.15 4.89
C PRO A 467 36.48 -4.84 4.85
N THR A 468 36.73 -5.70 5.84
CA THR A 468 37.84 -6.65 5.77
C THR A 468 37.41 -7.82 4.91
N LEU A 469 37.85 -7.83 3.65
CA LEU A 469 37.70 -8.94 2.73
C LEU A 469 38.58 -10.09 3.21
N ARG A 470 38.11 -11.33 3.06
CA ARG A 470 38.89 -12.55 3.32
C ARG A 470 38.75 -13.47 2.12
N TYR A 471 39.87 -13.92 1.57
CA TYR A 471 39.89 -14.85 0.45
C TYR A 471 41.02 -15.87 0.61
N THR A 472 40.80 -17.08 0.11
CA THR A 472 41.80 -18.14 0.09
C THR A 472 42.68 -17.96 -1.14
N ALA A 473 43.98 -17.72 -0.94
CA ALA A 473 44.94 -17.66 -2.03
C ALA A 473 45.22 -19.07 -2.60
N THR A 474 45.78 -19.12 -3.81
CA THR A 474 46.38 -20.33 -4.37
C THR A 474 47.44 -20.87 -3.40
N GLY A 475 47.23 -22.09 -2.88
CA GLY A 475 48.00 -22.65 -1.76
C GLY A 475 47.30 -22.60 -0.39
N GLY A 476 46.01 -22.29 -0.32
CA GLY A 476 45.19 -22.48 0.90
C GLY A 476 45.32 -21.40 1.98
N LYS A 477 46.25 -20.45 1.82
CA LYS A 477 46.48 -19.35 2.76
C LYS A 477 45.32 -18.35 2.73
N ILE A 478 44.62 -18.18 3.84
CA ILE A 478 43.59 -17.14 3.99
C ILE A 478 44.29 -15.78 4.10
N ILE A 479 44.06 -14.90 3.13
CA ILE A 479 44.50 -13.51 3.14
C ILE A 479 43.35 -12.62 3.61
N SER A 480 43.64 -11.66 4.49
CA SER A 480 42.69 -10.64 4.94
C SER A 480 43.13 -9.26 4.48
N GLU A 481 42.29 -8.58 3.69
CA GLU A 481 42.60 -7.30 3.06
C GLU A 481 41.53 -6.25 3.37
N LYS A 482 41.91 -4.99 3.55
CA LYS A 482 40.96 -3.89 3.79
C LYS A 482 40.46 -3.34 2.46
N GLY A 483 39.34 -3.88 1.96
CA GLY A 483 38.67 -3.36 0.78
C GLY A 483 38.05 -1.98 1.02
N VAL A 484 37.81 -1.24 -0.07
CA VAL A 484 37.03 0.02 -0.04
C VAL A 484 35.72 -0.20 -0.79
N GLY A 485 34.66 -0.45 -0.02
CA GLY A 485 33.30 -0.61 -0.53
C GLY A 485 32.50 0.68 -0.45
N THR A 486 31.41 0.78 -1.22
CA THR A 486 30.43 1.85 -1.05
C THR A 486 29.01 1.33 -1.12
N LEU A 487 28.20 1.74 -0.16
CA LEU A 487 26.78 1.40 -0.03
C LEU A 487 25.90 2.62 -0.36
N LEU A 488 24.62 2.39 -0.68
CA LEU A 488 23.64 3.46 -0.84
C LEU A 488 22.96 3.76 0.50
N SER A 489 23.34 4.88 1.11
CA SER A 489 22.68 5.36 2.33
C SER A 489 21.46 6.22 1.94
N VAL A 490 20.35 6.00 2.64
CA VAL A 490 19.10 6.74 2.44
C VAL A 490 18.73 7.35 3.78
N THR A 491 18.85 8.67 3.90
CA THR A 491 18.73 9.40 5.16
C THR A 491 17.69 10.51 5.07
N ALA A 492 17.00 10.83 6.16
CA ALA A 492 16.04 11.93 6.17
C ALA A 492 16.74 13.27 6.43
N SER A 493 16.38 14.32 5.69
CA SER A 493 17.02 15.64 5.77
C SER A 493 16.57 16.43 6.99
N LEU A 494 17.45 16.62 7.97
CA LEU A 494 17.16 17.47 9.14
C LEU A 494 16.86 18.93 8.76
N LYS A 495 17.51 19.45 7.69
CA LYS A 495 17.26 20.82 7.19
C LYS A 495 15.82 20.96 6.65
N GLN A 496 15.37 19.98 5.87
CA GLN A 496 14.00 19.94 5.34
C GLN A 496 12.98 19.73 6.47
N CYS A 497 13.27 18.85 7.43
CA CYS A 497 12.46 18.68 8.63
C CYS A 497 12.27 20.00 9.41
N ILE A 498 13.32 20.81 9.56
CA ILE A 498 13.26 22.16 10.16
C ILE A 498 12.41 23.12 9.31
N LYS A 499 12.55 23.10 7.96
CA LYS A 499 11.71 23.88 7.02
C LYS A 499 10.22 23.56 7.20
N GLN A 500 9.85 22.27 7.25
CA GLN A 500 8.45 21.86 7.41
C GLN A 500 7.89 22.18 8.81
N PHE A 501 8.65 21.96 9.90
CA PHE A 501 8.22 22.40 11.23
C PHE A 501 8.05 23.94 11.35
N ARG A 502 8.71 24.72 10.49
CA ARG A 502 8.50 26.17 10.34
C ARG A 502 7.25 26.50 9.50
N LYS A 503 7.00 25.81 8.38
CA LYS A 503 5.74 25.87 7.58
C LYS A 503 4.53 25.66 8.52
N LEU A 504 4.63 24.67 9.41
CA LEU A 504 3.64 24.31 10.42
C LEU A 504 3.63 25.19 11.70
N SER A 505 4.46 26.23 11.79
CA SER A 505 4.55 27.16 12.94
C SER A 505 4.91 26.53 14.30
N PHE A 506 5.55 25.36 14.32
CA PHE A 506 6.04 24.70 15.56
C PHE A 506 7.44 25.15 15.99
N LEU A 507 8.16 25.91 15.17
CA LEU A 507 9.60 26.16 15.31
C LEU A 507 9.95 27.60 14.90
N LYS A 508 10.79 28.28 15.68
CA LYS A 508 11.39 29.58 15.33
C LYS A 508 12.92 29.48 15.35
N GLY A 509 13.58 30.14 14.42
CA GLY A 509 15.04 30.09 14.21
C GLY A 509 15.47 29.05 13.17
N ASP A 510 16.69 29.21 12.66
CA ASP A 510 17.36 28.27 11.73
C ASP A 510 18.50 27.49 12.39
N ARG A 511 19.39 28.19 13.10
CA ARG A 511 20.55 27.58 13.81
C ARG A 511 20.12 26.97 15.14
N ASP A 512 19.35 27.73 15.92
CA ASP A 512 18.79 27.31 17.22
C ASP A 512 17.27 27.10 17.10
N PRO A 513 16.79 25.85 17.00
CA PRO A 513 15.38 25.55 16.76
C PRO A 513 14.56 25.63 18.07
N ASP A 514 14.04 26.82 18.39
CA ASP A 514 13.17 27.02 19.56
C ASP A 514 11.72 26.58 19.28
N PRO A 515 11.17 25.59 20.01
CA PRO A 515 9.81 25.11 19.79
C PRO A 515 8.76 26.17 20.18
N GLN A 516 7.76 26.40 19.33
CA GLN A 516 6.68 27.36 19.57
C GLN A 516 5.41 26.68 20.11
N PRO A 517 4.64 27.31 21.00
CA PRO A 517 3.43 26.73 21.59
C PRO A 517 2.32 26.51 20.55
N CYS A 518 1.79 25.29 20.47
CA CYS A 518 0.66 24.95 19.58
C CYS A 518 -0.68 25.49 20.12
N PHE A 519 -0.88 26.81 20.06
CA PHE A 519 -2.10 27.48 20.56
C PHE A 519 -3.39 27.02 19.86
N ARG A 520 -3.32 26.37 18.69
CA ARG A 520 -4.47 25.76 18.02
C ARG A 520 -5.19 24.74 18.92
N MET A 521 -4.46 24.04 19.80
CA MET A 521 -4.99 23.08 20.76
C MET A 521 -5.24 23.64 22.17
N PHE A 522 -5.11 24.95 22.41
CA PHE A 522 -5.13 25.56 23.76
C PHE A 522 -6.35 25.18 24.62
N HIS A 523 -7.50 24.93 23.99
CA HIS A 523 -8.75 24.59 24.67
C HIS A 523 -8.99 23.08 24.86
N ALA A 524 -8.23 22.20 24.19
CA ALA A 524 -8.40 20.74 24.27
C ALA A 524 -7.92 20.15 25.60
N THR A 525 -8.35 18.94 25.98
CA THR A 525 -7.91 18.25 27.21
C THR A 525 -6.41 17.89 27.14
N GLN A 526 -5.76 17.60 28.28
CA GLN A 526 -4.35 17.15 28.27
C GLN A 526 -4.21 15.78 27.60
N ALA A 527 -5.15 14.86 27.86
CA ALA A 527 -5.20 13.55 27.23
C ALA A 527 -5.37 13.65 25.70
N HIS A 528 -6.45 14.26 25.21
CA HIS A 528 -6.66 14.50 23.77
C HIS A 528 -5.46 15.19 23.10
N THR A 529 -4.86 16.19 23.75
CA THR A 529 -3.70 16.91 23.20
C THR A 529 -2.46 16.03 23.11
N ASN A 530 -2.17 15.20 24.13
CA ASN A 530 -1.11 14.20 24.05
C ASN A 530 -1.42 13.12 23.01
N ALA A 531 -2.67 12.63 22.92
CA ALA A 531 -3.10 11.59 21.99
C ALA A 531 -2.96 12.01 20.51
N GLN A 532 -3.35 13.24 20.17
CA GLN A 532 -3.15 13.81 18.83
C GLN A 532 -1.65 13.89 18.49
N MET A 533 -0.83 14.40 19.41
CA MET A 533 0.63 14.50 19.20
C MET A 533 1.33 13.14 19.18
N ASN A 534 0.81 12.14 19.90
CA ASN A 534 1.27 10.76 19.80
C ASN A 534 0.95 10.15 18.43
N LYS A 535 -0.26 10.32 17.91
CA LYS A 535 -0.60 9.88 16.55
C LYS A 535 0.34 10.51 15.52
N PHE A 536 0.53 11.84 15.55
CA PHE A 536 1.49 12.51 14.66
C PHE A 536 2.92 11.96 14.82
N LEU A 537 3.39 11.72 16.05
CA LEU A 537 4.70 11.11 16.31
C LEU A 537 4.83 9.69 15.74
N SER A 538 3.81 8.84 15.89
CA SER A 538 3.80 7.49 15.32
C SER A 538 3.81 7.53 13.78
N THR A 539 3.05 8.44 13.16
CA THR A 539 3.08 8.64 11.69
C THR A 539 4.45 9.14 11.22
N MET A 540 5.09 10.05 11.96
CA MET A 540 6.46 10.53 11.68
C MET A 540 7.52 9.44 11.89
N VAL A 541 7.31 8.53 12.84
CA VAL A 541 8.17 7.35 13.04
C VAL A 541 8.06 6.40 11.87
N GLU A 542 6.86 6.16 11.34
CA GLU A 542 6.66 5.27 10.21
C GLU A 542 7.08 5.91 8.88
N TRP A 543 6.82 7.20 8.68
CA TRP A 543 7.29 7.95 7.50
C TRP A 543 8.80 7.80 7.28
N TYR A 544 9.58 7.89 8.36
CA TYR A 544 11.04 7.70 8.34
C TYR A 544 11.50 6.27 8.67
N ARG A 545 10.65 5.25 8.47
CA ARG A 545 11.00 3.83 8.66
C ARG A 545 12.25 3.40 7.86
N PHE A 546 12.37 3.92 6.65
CA PHE A 546 13.42 3.61 5.69
C PHE A 546 14.53 4.68 5.65
N ALA A 547 14.82 5.32 6.79
CA ALA A 547 15.90 6.30 6.93
C ALA A 547 17.01 5.80 7.88
N ASP A 548 18.28 5.77 7.44
CA ASP A 548 19.41 5.26 8.26
C ASP A 548 19.68 6.13 9.50
N ASN A 549 19.16 7.37 9.50
CA ASN A 549 19.22 8.30 10.62
C ASN A 549 17.87 8.44 11.39
N ARG A 550 16.90 7.51 11.20
CA ARG A 550 15.56 7.49 11.84
C ARG A 550 15.60 7.90 13.31
N LYS A 551 16.46 7.26 14.11
CA LYS A 551 16.62 7.53 15.55
C LYS A 551 17.00 8.98 15.88
N LYS A 552 17.79 9.65 15.03
CA LYS A 552 18.17 11.07 15.21
C LYS A 552 17.00 12.00 14.86
N ILE A 553 16.35 11.78 13.70
CA ILE A 553 15.26 12.63 13.21
C ILE A 553 14.00 12.50 14.09
N VAL A 554 13.57 11.28 14.43
CA VAL A 554 12.42 11.08 15.33
C VAL A 554 12.64 11.71 16.70
N ASN A 555 13.84 11.59 17.26
CA ASN A 555 14.18 12.23 18.54
C ASN A 555 14.16 13.76 18.45
N PHE A 556 14.52 14.34 17.30
CA PHE A 556 14.33 15.76 17.03
C PHE A 556 12.83 16.14 16.96
N CYS A 557 12.01 15.40 16.21
CA CYS A 557 10.55 15.61 16.16
C CYS A 557 9.91 15.54 17.57
N SER A 558 10.26 14.52 18.37
CA SER A 558 9.80 14.38 19.75
C SER A 558 10.33 15.51 20.65
N TYR A 559 11.55 16.02 20.44
CA TYR A 559 12.06 17.20 21.14
C TYR A 559 11.22 18.45 20.84
N ILE A 560 10.93 18.73 19.55
CA ILE A 560 10.14 19.90 19.13
C ILE A 560 8.72 19.81 19.69
N LEU A 561 8.01 18.70 19.48
CA LEU A 561 6.61 18.54 19.89
C LEU A 561 6.42 18.56 21.41
N ARG A 562 7.27 17.85 22.17
CA ARG A 562 7.33 17.93 23.64
C ARG A 562 7.72 19.31 24.15
N GLY A 563 8.44 20.10 23.36
CA GLY A 563 8.76 21.50 23.64
C GLY A 563 7.56 22.42 23.43
N SER A 564 6.89 22.27 22.29
CA SER A 564 5.65 22.97 21.93
C SER A 564 4.56 22.76 22.97
N LEU A 565 4.28 21.48 23.31
CA LEU A 565 3.29 21.14 24.33
C LEU A 565 3.66 21.67 25.72
N ALA A 566 4.94 21.63 26.11
CA ALA A 566 5.34 22.20 27.39
C ALA A 566 5.16 23.72 27.45
N LYS A 567 5.35 24.46 26.35
CA LYS A 567 5.01 25.89 26.30
C LYS A 567 3.49 26.13 26.24
N LEU A 568 2.75 25.29 25.52
CA LEU A 568 1.29 25.34 25.47
C LEU A 568 0.67 25.16 26.86
N TYR A 569 1.09 24.11 27.58
CA TYR A 569 0.63 23.82 28.93
C TYR A 569 1.15 24.84 29.96
N ALA A 570 2.35 25.41 29.78
CA ALA A 570 2.82 26.53 30.59
C ALA A 570 1.84 27.72 30.55
N ALA A 571 1.42 28.14 29.35
CA ALA A 571 0.40 29.18 29.19
C ALA A 571 -0.96 28.74 29.75
N LYS A 572 -1.45 27.56 29.35
CA LYS A 572 -2.81 27.07 29.69
C LYS A 572 -3.04 26.90 31.19
N TYR A 573 -2.05 26.36 31.92
CA TYR A 573 -2.14 26.12 33.36
C TYR A 573 -1.47 27.22 34.21
N LYS A 574 -1.12 28.37 33.59
CA LYS A 574 -0.42 29.51 34.23
C LYS A 574 0.90 29.12 34.94
N LEU A 575 1.58 28.07 34.45
CA LEU A 575 2.86 27.60 34.97
C LEU A 575 4.00 28.40 34.32
N ARG A 576 4.65 29.29 35.08
CA ARG A 576 5.62 30.31 34.58
C ARG A 576 6.76 29.80 33.67
N SER A 577 7.08 28.50 33.62
CA SER A 577 8.14 27.97 32.76
C SER A 577 7.92 26.51 32.33
N ARG A 578 8.51 26.13 31.19
CA ARG A 578 8.51 24.73 30.70
C ARG A 578 9.18 23.75 31.68
N ALA A 579 10.11 24.22 32.51
CA ALA A 579 10.73 23.42 33.57
C ALA A 579 9.73 23.08 34.68
N LYS A 580 8.88 24.02 35.09
CA LYS A 580 7.80 23.74 36.07
C LYS A 580 6.77 22.76 35.50
N VAL A 581 6.49 22.82 34.19
CA VAL A 581 5.64 21.83 33.50
C VAL A 581 6.26 20.43 33.58
N TYR A 582 7.52 20.23 33.22
CA TYR A 582 8.16 18.90 33.31
C TYR A 582 8.33 18.40 34.75
N LYS A 583 8.46 19.28 35.76
CA LYS A 583 8.52 18.89 37.18
C LYS A 583 7.20 18.28 37.68
N ILE A 584 6.06 18.77 37.19
CA ILE A 584 4.72 18.27 37.56
C ILE A 584 4.32 17.11 36.63
N GLY A 585 4.28 17.37 35.32
CA GLY A 585 3.78 16.46 34.29
C GLY A 585 4.68 15.27 33.95
N SER A 586 5.85 15.15 34.58
CA SER A 586 6.96 14.29 34.15
C SER A 586 7.60 14.75 32.81
N ARG A 587 8.77 14.19 32.48
CA ARG A 587 9.50 14.44 31.22
C ARG A 587 8.69 14.09 29.97
N ASN A 588 7.73 13.15 30.05
CA ASN A 588 6.86 12.76 28.92
C ASN A 588 5.44 13.37 28.99
N LEU A 589 5.13 14.27 29.94
CA LEU A 589 3.82 14.92 30.09
C LEU A 589 2.63 13.97 30.38
N SER A 590 2.88 12.78 30.94
CA SER A 590 1.84 11.81 31.33
C SER A 590 1.10 12.16 32.63
N ARG A 591 1.71 12.90 33.56
CA ARG A 591 1.05 13.25 34.83
C ARG A 591 0.10 14.44 34.64
N PRO A 592 -1.07 14.47 35.30
CA PRO A 592 -2.01 15.58 35.20
C PRO A 592 -1.37 16.89 35.70
N LEU A 593 -1.38 17.92 34.87
CA LEU A 593 -0.75 19.22 35.19
C LEU A 593 -1.58 20.13 36.10
N LYS A 594 -2.81 19.70 36.42
CA LYS A 594 -3.67 20.32 37.42
C LYS A 594 -4.29 19.24 38.29
N GLU A 595 -3.61 18.93 39.38
CA GLU A 595 -4.26 18.29 40.53
C GLU A 595 -5.42 19.20 41.01
N LYS A 596 -6.64 18.67 41.03
CA LYS A 596 -7.62 19.18 42.00
C LYS A 596 -7.14 18.68 43.37
N LYS A 597 -6.82 19.59 44.30
CA LYS A 597 -6.63 19.20 45.70
C LYS A 597 -7.93 18.51 46.16
N GLY A 598 -7.83 17.24 46.54
CA GLY A 598 -9.01 16.38 46.70
C GLY A 598 -9.55 15.87 45.35
N GLN A 599 -8.86 14.91 44.73
CA GLN A 599 -9.56 13.94 43.88
C GLN A 599 -9.98 12.77 44.76
N SER A 600 -11.29 12.52 44.81
CA SER A 600 -11.89 11.32 45.36
C SER A 600 -11.50 10.06 44.57
N PRO A 601 -11.67 8.85 45.13
CA PRO A 601 -11.50 7.59 44.40
C PRO A 601 -12.30 7.52 43.09
N GLU A 602 -13.38 8.30 42.98
CA GLU A 602 -14.25 8.40 41.80
C GLU A 602 -13.50 8.70 40.50
N TYR A 603 -12.47 9.57 40.49
CA TYR A 603 -11.75 9.82 39.23
C TYR A 603 -10.92 8.61 38.79
N HIS A 604 -10.37 7.84 39.74
CA HIS A 604 -9.69 6.59 39.43
C HIS A 604 -10.69 5.51 38.99
N ASN A 605 -11.89 5.49 39.58
CA ASN A 605 -12.98 4.62 39.15
C ASN A 605 -13.48 5.01 37.74
N LEU A 606 -13.62 6.29 37.41
CA LEU A 606 -14.01 6.75 36.06
C LEU A 606 -12.98 6.34 35.00
N LEU A 607 -11.68 6.41 35.32
CA LEU A 607 -10.62 5.84 34.47
C LEU A 607 -10.75 4.32 34.33
N ARG A 608 -10.97 3.59 35.44
CA ARG A 608 -11.14 2.13 35.45
C ARG A 608 -12.40 1.66 34.70
N MET A 609 -13.45 2.49 34.68
CA MET A 609 -14.71 2.26 33.96
C MET A 609 -14.68 2.78 32.51
N GLY A 610 -13.56 3.32 32.03
CA GLY A 610 -13.41 3.86 30.66
C GLY A 610 -14.13 5.19 30.40
N LEU A 611 -14.70 5.82 31.43
CA LEU A 611 -15.50 7.06 31.35
C LEU A 611 -14.64 8.35 31.38
N ALA A 612 -13.31 8.22 31.45
CA ALA A 612 -12.37 9.33 31.36
C ALA A 612 -11.16 8.97 30.48
N GLU A 613 -10.69 9.92 29.67
CA GLU A 613 -9.47 9.73 28.86
C GLU A 613 -8.22 9.56 29.77
N SER A 614 -7.41 8.52 29.51
CA SER A 614 -6.07 8.40 30.10
C SER A 614 -5.13 9.48 29.58
N ILE A 615 -4.27 10.03 30.46
CA ILE A 615 -3.22 10.96 30.03
C ILE A 615 -2.00 10.17 29.57
N ASP A 616 -2.09 9.63 28.36
CA ASP A 616 -0.99 8.92 27.72
C ASP A 616 0.24 9.84 27.62
N GLY A 617 1.40 9.32 28.02
CA GLY A 617 2.66 10.05 27.89
C GLY A 617 3.10 10.18 26.43
N LEU A 618 3.86 11.23 26.12
CA LEU A 618 4.46 11.38 24.81
C LEU A 618 5.44 10.22 24.50
N GLN A 619 5.26 9.61 23.34
CA GLN A 619 6.08 8.52 22.84
C GLN A 619 7.45 9.01 22.33
N TYR A 620 8.37 8.08 22.10
CA TYR A 620 9.68 8.31 21.47
C TYR A 620 10.58 9.38 22.14
N THR A 621 10.38 9.64 23.44
CA THR A 621 11.09 10.69 24.21
C THR A 621 12.57 10.37 24.55
N ARG A 622 13.05 9.20 24.11
CA ARG A 622 14.45 8.76 24.13
C ARG A 622 14.73 8.03 22.80
N MET A 623 15.94 8.14 22.26
CA MET A 623 16.34 7.41 21.04
C MET A 623 16.19 5.88 21.15
N SER A 624 16.29 5.31 22.35
CA SER A 624 16.11 3.88 22.61
C SER A 624 14.66 3.39 22.47
N LEU A 625 13.68 4.31 22.44
CA LEU A 625 12.27 3.99 22.19
C LEU A 625 11.90 4.10 20.70
N VAL A 626 12.82 4.57 19.86
CA VAL A 626 12.62 4.65 18.40
C VAL A 626 13.04 3.31 17.78
N PRO A 627 12.15 2.64 17.02
CA PRO A 627 12.51 1.40 16.35
C PRO A 627 13.72 1.56 15.41
N GLU A 628 14.39 0.46 15.14
CA GLU A 628 15.53 0.37 14.20
C GLU A 628 15.13 0.82 12.78
N THR A 629 16.10 1.13 11.92
CA THR A 629 15.85 1.36 10.50
C THR A 629 15.50 0.03 9.83
N ASP A 630 14.47 0.03 8.98
CA ASP A 630 14.09 -1.15 8.22
C ASP A 630 14.94 -1.23 6.94
N TYR A 631 15.78 -2.27 6.86
CA TYR A 631 16.65 -2.56 5.71
C TYR A 631 16.10 -3.69 4.83
N SER A 632 14.87 -4.17 5.05
CA SER A 632 14.34 -5.32 4.31
C SER A 632 14.29 -5.06 2.79
N PRO A 633 15.11 -5.74 1.97
CA PRO A 633 15.12 -5.51 0.53
C PRO A 633 13.80 -5.99 -0.08
N PHE A 634 13.54 -5.57 -1.31
CA PHE A 634 12.56 -6.22 -2.17
C PHE A 634 13.27 -7.26 -3.06
N PRO A 635 12.61 -8.39 -3.41
CA PRO A 635 13.10 -9.25 -4.49
C PRO A 635 13.16 -8.49 -5.82
N SER A 636 13.93 -8.98 -6.79
CA SER A 636 14.14 -8.35 -8.10
C SER A 636 12.82 -8.10 -8.85
N ASN A 637 11.91 -9.07 -8.79
CA ASN A 637 10.59 -9.09 -9.43
C ASN A 637 9.43 -8.65 -8.49
N TRP A 638 9.70 -7.85 -7.45
CA TRP A 638 8.65 -7.42 -6.51
C TRP A 638 7.45 -6.73 -7.19
N ARG A 639 6.26 -7.18 -6.79
CA ARG A 639 4.95 -6.56 -7.06
C ARG A 639 4.18 -6.41 -5.73
N PRO A 640 3.16 -5.54 -5.63
CA PRO A 640 2.23 -5.52 -4.50
C PRO A 640 1.55 -6.86 -4.24
N ASP A 641 1.10 -7.10 -3.01
CA ASP A 641 0.60 -8.42 -2.60
C ASP A 641 -0.75 -8.80 -3.23
N HIS A 642 -1.58 -7.82 -3.64
CA HIS A 642 -2.81 -8.08 -4.40
C HIS A 642 -2.51 -8.55 -5.83
N GLU A 643 -1.50 -7.98 -6.50
CA GLU A 643 -1.05 -8.50 -7.81
C GLU A 643 -0.46 -9.89 -7.71
N LYS A 644 0.27 -10.20 -6.62
CA LYS A 644 0.74 -11.57 -6.38
C LYS A 644 -0.43 -12.54 -6.29
N ALA A 645 -1.44 -12.22 -5.48
CA ALA A 645 -2.63 -13.07 -5.34
C ALA A 645 -3.40 -13.24 -6.67
N LEU A 646 -3.53 -12.18 -7.48
CA LEU A 646 -4.13 -12.27 -8.82
C LEU A 646 -3.31 -13.14 -9.77
N LEU A 647 -1.99 -12.97 -9.82
CA LEU A 647 -1.11 -13.75 -10.71
C LEU A 647 -0.97 -15.21 -10.25
N GLU A 648 -0.99 -15.46 -8.95
CA GLU A 648 -1.03 -16.80 -8.35
C GLU A 648 -2.35 -17.49 -8.67
N TYR A 649 -3.49 -16.80 -8.52
CA TYR A 649 -4.79 -17.31 -8.94
C TYR A 649 -4.85 -17.61 -10.44
N ILE A 650 -4.40 -16.69 -11.31
CA ILE A 650 -4.36 -16.88 -12.76
C ILE A 650 -3.49 -18.08 -13.14
N ARG A 651 -2.38 -18.30 -12.43
CA ARG A 651 -1.50 -19.47 -12.62
C ARG A 651 -2.15 -20.77 -12.13
N LEU A 652 -2.91 -20.74 -11.03
CA LEU A 652 -3.62 -21.91 -10.51
C LEU A 652 -4.88 -22.27 -11.33
N ASP A 653 -5.44 -21.33 -12.10
CA ASP A 653 -6.55 -21.55 -13.04
C ASP A 653 -6.08 -22.04 -14.43
N ASP A 654 -4.77 -22.02 -14.74
CA ASP A 654 -4.24 -22.61 -15.97
C ASP A 654 -4.32 -24.15 -15.90
N PRO A 655 -5.09 -24.82 -16.79
CA PRO A 655 -5.22 -26.28 -16.78
C PRO A 655 -3.89 -27.02 -16.92
N LYS A 656 -2.85 -26.41 -17.52
CA LYS A 656 -1.49 -26.99 -17.54
C LYS A 656 -0.89 -27.05 -16.15
N THR A 657 -0.97 -25.95 -15.39
CA THR A 657 -0.43 -25.91 -14.03
C THR A 657 -1.22 -26.82 -13.09
N ILE A 658 -2.55 -26.93 -13.28
CA ILE A 658 -3.38 -27.91 -12.56
C ILE A 658 -2.94 -29.34 -12.86
N GLU A 659 -2.66 -29.67 -14.13
CA GLU A 659 -2.20 -31.00 -14.55
C GLU A 659 -0.76 -31.31 -14.09
N GLU A 660 0.14 -30.33 -14.12
CA GLU A 660 1.49 -30.43 -13.52
C GLU A 660 1.43 -30.64 -12.01
N GLN A 661 0.54 -29.94 -11.30
CA GLN A 661 0.32 -30.15 -9.87
C GLN A 661 -0.32 -31.51 -9.58
N ARG A 662 -1.27 -31.97 -10.41
CA ARG A 662 -1.83 -33.33 -10.31
C ARG A 662 -0.75 -34.39 -10.47
N ARG A 663 0.13 -34.26 -11.47
CA ARG A 663 1.28 -35.17 -11.66
C ARG A 663 2.22 -35.11 -10.46
N CYS A 664 2.63 -33.94 -10.03
CA CYS A 664 3.45 -33.76 -8.82
C CYS A 664 2.83 -34.43 -7.57
N ILE A 665 1.52 -34.31 -7.37
CA ILE A 665 0.77 -34.94 -6.26
C ILE A 665 0.67 -36.47 -6.42
N MET A 666 0.64 -36.98 -7.65
CA MET A 666 0.66 -38.43 -7.93
C MET A 666 2.06 -39.03 -7.80
N ASP A 667 3.10 -38.31 -8.27
CA ASP A 667 4.50 -38.74 -8.30
C ASP A 667 5.16 -38.67 -6.92
N GLN A 668 4.86 -37.61 -6.13
CA GLN A 668 5.35 -37.45 -4.75
C GLN A 668 4.41 -38.08 -3.72
N GLY A 669 3.14 -38.30 -4.11
CA GLY A 669 2.09 -38.83 -3.26
C GLY A 669 1.54 -37.84 -2.24
N LEU A 670 0.21 -37.84 -2.03
CA LEU A 670 -0.38 -37.39 -0.77
C LEU A 670 -0.17 -38.46 0.32
N VAL A 671 1.10 -38.69 0.67
CA VAL A 671 1.51 -39.67 1.67
C VAL A 671 0.94 -39.24 3.02
N SER A 672 -0.02 -39.99 3.58
CA SER A 672 -0.53 -39.68 4.92
C SER A 672 0.57 -39.92 5.98
N PRO A 673 0.47 -39.35 7.19
CA PRO A 673 1.43 -39.65 8.25
C PRO A 673 1.54 -41.15 8.55
N GLN A 674 0.44 -41.88 8.42
CA GLN A 674 0.38 -43.33 8.53
C GLN A 674 1.10 -44.03 7.37
N ASP A 675 0.97 -43.56 6.14
CA ASP A 675 1.67 -44.13 4.97
C ASP A 675 3.17 -43.82 5.02
N TYR A 676 3.56 -42.64 5.52
CA TYR A 676 4.96 -42.25 5.69
C TYR A 676 5.63 -43.10 6.78
N VAL A 677 4.95 -43.32 7.91
CA VAL A 677 5.40 -44.26 8.95
C VAL A 677 5.42 -45.69 8.42
N SER A 678 4.43 -46.11 7.62
CA SER A 678 4.39 -47.45 7.02
C SER A 678 5.50 -47.65 6.00
N MET A 679 5.84 -46.65 5.19
CA MET A 679 6.97 -46.66 4.26
C MET A 679 8.30 -46.67 5.01
N LEU A 680 8.45 -45.89 6.09
CA LEU A 680 9.63 -45.96 6.96
C LEU A 680 9.79 -47.34 7.59
N VAL A 681 8.72 -47.91 8.16
CA VAL A 681 8.72 -49.26 8.76
C VAL A 681 8.96 -50.34 7.71
N TRP A 682 8.41 -50.19 6.50
CA TRP A 682 8.63 -51.11 5.39
C TRP A 682 10.08 -51.08 4.91
N ASN A 683 10.66 -49.89 4.74
CA ASN A 683 12.08 -49.72 4.42
C ASN A 683 12.98 -50.25 5.54
N TYR A 684 12.62 -50.03 6.81
CA TYR A 684 13.34 -50.62 7.95
C TYR A 684 13.27 -52.14 7.93
N LYS A 685 12.09 -52.72 7.67
CA LYS A 685 11.85 -54.17 7.62
C LYS A 685 12.51 -54.83 6.41
N ARG A 686 12.59 -54.13 5.28
CA ARG A 686 13.32 -54.57 4.07
C ARG A 686 14.83 -54.50 4.28
N ASN A 687 15.34 -53.45 4.90
CA ASN A 687 16.77 -53.26 5.14
C ASN A 687 17.27 -54.02 6.38
N ALA A 688 16.38 -54.51 7.25
CA ALA A 688 16.72 -55.41 8.35
C ALA A 688 17.22 -56.80 7.89
N GLY A 689 17.06 -57.14 6.60
CA GLY A 689 17.64 -58.36 6.00
C GLY A 689 19.08 -58.21 5.52
N THR A 690 19.52 -56.97 5.21
CA THR A 690 20.89 -56.66 4.75
C THR A 690 21.26 -55.25 5.18
N LEU A 691 22.14 -55.15 6.18
CA LEU A 691 22.85 -53.90 6.48
C LEU A 691 23.94 -53.69 5.43
N ASP A 692 23.57 -53.07 4.31
CA ASP A 692 24.53 -52.39 3.45
C ASP A 692 23.96 -51.01 3.10
N GLN A 693 24.69 -49.95 3.45
CA GLN A 693 24.30 -48.58 3.17
C GLN A 693 24.81 -48.17 1.79
N LEU A 694 24.05 -47.32 1.07
CA LEU A 694 24.39 -46.69 -0.23
C LEU A 694 23.93 -47.39 -1.53
N SER A 695 22.61 -47.64 -1.69
CA SER A 695 22.06 -47.97 -3.03
C SER A 695 20.59 -47.55 -3.27
N LEU A 696 20.18 -46.32 -2.91
CA LEU A 696 18.87 -45.78 -3.31
C LEU A 696 18.83 -44.27 -3.64
N VAL A 697 19.98 -43.69 -4.01
CA VAL A 697 20.06 -42.40 -4.73
C VAL A 697 21.15 -42.50 -5.80
N ASN A 698 20.90 -43.30 -6.86
CA ASN A 698 21.52 -43.15 -8.18
C ASN A 698 20.96 -44.16 -9.22
N SER A 699 19.76 -43.87 -9.70
CA SER A 699 19.22 -44.42 -10.96
C SER A 699 18.44 -43.31 -11.67
N GLY A 700 19.16 -42.26 -12.09
CA GLY A 700 18.58 -41.01 -12.59
C GLY A 700 19.52 -40.14 -13.43
N SER A 701 20.83 -40.16 -13.17
CA SER A 701 21.85 -39.61 -14.09
C SER A 701 23.27 -40.06 -13.74
N THR A 702 23.83 -40.96 -14.55
CA THR A 702 25.29 -41.20 -14.61
C THR A 702 25.96 -39.98 -15.27
N ASN A 703 26.92 -39.32 -14.61
CA ASN A 703 28.38 -39.61 -14.61
C ASN A 703 28.99 -39.50 -16.02
N ILE A 704 30.09 -38.78 -16.28
CA ILE A 704 31.34 -38.46 -15.54
C ILE A 704 31.76 -36.99 -15.89
N GLU A 705 32.48 -36.18 -15.09
CA GLU A 705 33.86 -36.32 -14.60
C GLU A 705 34.15 -35.38 -13.39
N ARG A 706 34.41 -35.89 -12.16
CA ARG A 706 35.73 -36.08 -11.48
C ARG A 706 36.40 -34.84 -10.83
N ASP A 707 37.10 -34.90 -9.68
CA ASP A 707 37.18 -35.89 -8.57
C ASP A 707 38.08 -35.36 -7.39
N LYS A 708 38.23 -36.14 -6.30
CA LYS A 708 39.25 -36.08 -5.19
C LYS A 708 39.06 -35.02 -4.07
N LEU A 709 39.34 -35.28 -2.78
CA LEU A 709 39.65 -36.50 -1.99
C LEU A 709 39.25 -36.20 -0.50
N LEU A 710 38.39 -36.96 0.19
CA LEU A 710 38.62 -38.15 1.05
C LEU A 710 39.69 -38.02 2.16
N LEU A 711 39.29 -38.18 3.44
CA LEU A 711 39.51 -39.40 4.26
C LEU A 711 38.99 -39.25 5.72
N LEU A 712 38.64 -40.37 6.36
CA LEU A 712 38.31 -40.48 7.80
C LEU A 712 38.50 -41.95 8.28
N GLY A 713 38.79 -42.14 9.57
CA GLY A 713 38.93 -43.43 10.26
C GLY A 713 39.30 -43.21 11.74
N SER A 714 39.21 -44.17 12.66
CA SER A 714 38.73 -45.57 12.57
C SER A 714 38.68 -46.22 13.99
N ASN A 715 37.68 -47.08 14.27
CA ASN A 715 37.67 -48.14 15.31
C ASN A 715 37.73 -47.67 16.82
N GLU A 716 37.41 -48.44 17.87
CA GLU A 716 36.57 -49.65 18.09
C GLU A 716 36.17 -49.80 19.60
N ASP A 717 35.22 -50.69 19.89
CA ASP A 717 34.96 -51.50 21.12
C ASP A 717 34.77 -50.94 22.57
N LYS A 718 33.56 -51.25 23.09
CA LYS A 718 33.18 -51.96 24.36
C LYS A 718 33.49 -51.48 25.81
N LEU A 719 32.40 -51.54 26.59
CA LEU A 719 32.20 -51.95 28.00
C LEU A 719 32.47 -51.02 29.23
N GLU A 720 31.37 -50.82 29.96
CA GLU A 720 31.17 -50.88 31.43
C GLU A 720 31.78 -49.91 32.48
N HIS A 721 30.84 -49.34 33.25
CA HIS A 721 30.81 -49.11 34.71
C HIS A 721 31.81 -48.17 35.46
N ARG A 722 31.24 -46.99 35.79
CA ARG A 722 31.06 -46.43 37.17
C ARG A 722 32.21 -45.70 37.91
N THR A 723 31.73 -44.72 38.70
CA THR A 723 32.25 -44.15 39.98
C THR A 723 33.47 -43.22 40.02
N LYS A 724 33.20 -42.01 40.57
CA LYS A 724 33.99 -41.23 41.56
C LYS A 724 35.31 -40.60 41.08
N GLU A 725 35.50 -39.27 41.16
CA GLU A 725 35.63 -38.34 42.31
C GLU A 725 37.07 -38.28 42.88
N GLU A 726 37.58 -37.04 43.00
CA GLU A 726 38.66 -36.55 43.89
C GLU A 726 40.10 -37.12 43.68
N GLU A 727 41.05 -36.27 43.26
CA GLU A 727 42.18 -35.72 44.07
C GLU A 727 43.48 -36.55 43.89
N GLU A 728 44.71 -36.05 44.05
CA GLU A 728 45.26 -34.70 44.28
C GLU A 728 46.71 -34.60 43.75
N ASN A 729 47.20 -33.40 43.41
CA ASN A 729 48.62 -32.97 43.41
C ASN A 729 49.66 -33.71 42.50
N ASP A 730 50.85 -33.17 42.19
CA ASP A 730 51.55 -31.99 42.71
C ASP A 730 52.55 -31.35 41.70
N LYS A 731 52.94 -30.07 41.96
CA LYS A 731 54.15 -29.34 41.49
C LYS A 731 54.42 -29.15 39.98
N GLN A 732 55.07 -28.09 39.47
CA GLN A 732 55.36 -26.66 39.79
C GLN A 732 56.22 -26.15 38.60
N PHE A 733 56.40 -24.87 38.20
CA PHE A 733 56.09 -23.49 38.60
C PHE A 733 55.92 -22.66 37.27
N CYS A 734 55.72 -21.33 37.13
CA CYS A 734 55.66 -20.10 37.93
C CYS A 734 54.70 -19.10 37.16
N VAL A 735 54.06 -18.06 37.74
CA VAL A 735 54.55 -16.70 38.12
C VAL A 735 55.20 -15.92 36.94
N SER A 736 54.84 -14.67 36.62
CA SER A 736 54.12 -13.60 37.38
C SER A 736 53.08 -12.80 36.56
N GLN A 737 52.14 -12.16 37.26
CA GLN A 737 51.39 -10.99 36.77
C GLN A 737 52.09 -9.67 37.13
N MET A 738 51.81 -8.62 36.37
CA MET A 738 51.62 -7.25 36.85
C MET A 738 50.50 -6.59 36.03
#